data_AF-A0A345VG16-F1
#
_entry.id   AF-A0A345VG16-F1
#
_cell.length_a   1.000
_cell.length_b   1.000
_cell.length_c   1.000
_cell.angle_alpha   90.00
_cell.angle_beta   90.00
_cell.angle_gamma   90.00
#
_symmetry.space_group_name_H-M   'P 1'
#
loop_
_entity.id
_entity.type
_entity.pdbx_description
1 polymer ?
#
loop_
_entity_poly.entity_id
_entity_poly.type
_entity_poly.pdbx_seq_one_letter_code
_entity_poly.pdbx_strand_id
1 'polypeptide(L)'
;MSDLKVSVVVPARNAAAWLGECLESIRSQHPHEMIVVDGCSTDDTAAIARACGATVISDEGAGLPAARMLGARTATGDVVALIDADVVLPPDSLRRLLAEFEAGGYDGLQFGLASEADGPGYWGAALAWHHNHSRVRGWFGVSATLMRRDVLLAVGFDDDFRSGEDVELRIRLEQAGYRLGVSDSVVVRHRFGDTFDFARDQWLQDGAGMARTVRKHRRHGWMVLVPLLATVRGAGMSLFRAPRFLPYWVCFFLYNYGAMFGEILRPANKPISVGGNAAWLAAARIAPMVTGFLFWALAALVLPPAQLGLGSAVVSAALLTVQLGMFGVGPATLTLLPSESDGGRRLIATSLLTVATFSLLGAGLLVAITRWIGTGVGEAWDDPLVTILFVATALLAASAYQLDHVGVAQERADRTLVRSLAQSFVQLAFLAAAFAVGFRDLAVVVAAVAAGALASVLVGLRQLGRAKVSPDWRHGLRPRPALKLLKPGLPNHALMLADRAPGYLLPLIVASTLGPSSTAAWYMVWMMASAVFFVPQSAGFTLQTALAGTRARPGLVSSALRASLLLTLAAGLLLILAGPFLLGFLGPQYASAWVLLPVLVPALLLSCVTQVYYGLCRAQGRLLEAIVVATLAAILVVAPAAAVAQQSGLTGVSVLWAVAQAAAALIAARRLVLLTRAKHAATTGERPSAARHQPT
;
A
#
# COMPACT_ATOMS: atom_id res chain seq x y z
N MET A 1 -48.24 20.77 0.99
CA MET A 1 -47.59 19.77 1.88
C MET A 1 -47.14 18.65 0.97
N SER A 2 -46.00 18.01 1.24
CA SER A 2 -45.55 16.85 0.46
C SER A 2 -46.62 15.76 0.51
N ASP A 3 -46.94 15.15 -0.63
CA ASP A 3 -47.84 13.99 -0.70
C ASP A 3 -47.11 12.67 -0.42
N LEU A 4 -45.77 12.70 -0.30
CA LEU A 4 -44.97 11.50 -0.03
C LEU A 4 -45.15 11.04 1.41
N LYS A 5 -45.49 9.75 1.57
CA LYS A 5 -45.61 9.11 2.87
C LYS A 5 -44.26 8.57 3.32
N VAL A 6 -43.83 8.96 4.52
CA VAL A 6 -42.55 8.52 5.10
C VAL A 6 -42.77 7.42 6.14
N SER A 7 -42.23 6.24 5.88
CA SER A 7 -42.22 5.10 6.80
C SER A 7 -40.89 5.06 7.54
N VAL A 8 -40.90 5.09 8.86
CA VAL A 8 -39.67 5.06 9.66
C VAL A 8 -39.35 3.63 10.05
N VAL A 9 -38.13 3.18 9.74
CA VAL A 9 -37.62 1.85 10.05
C VAL A 9 -36.43 1.99 10.99
N VAL A 10 -36.55 1.39 12.18
CA VAL A 10 -35.53 1.40 13.23
C VAL A 10 -35.04 -0.03 13.48
N PRO A 11 -33.85 -0.43 12.98
CA PRO A 11 -33.24 -1.68 13.38
C PRO A 11 -32.73 -1.56 14.83
N ALA A 12 -33.05 -2.55 15.67
CA ALA A 12 -32.69 -2.52 17.08
C ALA A 12 -32.25 -3.90 17.56
N ARG A 13 -31.15 -3.96 18.31
CA ARG A 13 -30.73 -5.17 19.06
C ARG A 13 -30.06 -4.74 20.35
N ASN A 14 -30.63 -5.12 21.49
CA ASN A 14 -30.13 -4.74 22.82
C ASN A 14 -29.94 -3.22 22.96
N ALA A 15 -30.94 -2.45 22.53
CA ALA A 15 -30.91 -1.00 22.45
C ALA A 15 -31.78 -0.32 23.52
N ALA A 16 -32.14 -1.01 24.61
CA ALA A 16 -33.05 -0.49 25.62
C ALA A 16 -32.61 0.87 26.21
N ALA A 17 -31.29 1.11 26.29
CA ALA A 17 -30.74 2.37 26.80
C ALA A 17 -31.02 3.60 25.92
N TRP A 18 -31.16 3.42 24.60
CA TRP A 18 -31.27 4.53 23.63
C TRP A 18 -32.61 4.61 22.94
N LEU A 19 -33.30 3.47 22.79
CA LEU A 19 -34.45 3.32 21.91
C LEU A 19 -35.64 4.18 22.33
N GLY A 20 -35.92 4.33 23.62
CA GLY A 20 -37.07 5.11 24.10
C GLY A 20 -37.07 6.55 23.60
N GLU A 21 -35.96 7.27 23.83
CA GLU A 21 -35.79 8.65 23.38
C GLU A 21 -35.79 8.77 21.84
N CYS A 22 -35.16 7.81 21.15
CA CYS A 22 -35.17 7.74 19.69
C CYS A 22 -36.62 7.69 19.16
N LEU A 23 -37.41 6.72 19.65
CA LEU A 23 -38.79 6.52 19.19
C LEU A 23 -39.72 7.67 19.60
N GLU A 24 -39.52 8.29 20.76
CA GLU A 24 -40.27 9.48 21.15
C GLU A 24 -40.00 10.66 20.20
N SER A 25 -38.73 10.86 19.83
CA SER A 25 -38.33 11.91 18.88
C SER A 25 -38.83 11.65 17.45
N ILE A 26 -38.99 10.38 17.06
CA ILE A 26 -39.60 9.97 15.79
C ILE A 26 -41.11 10.20 15.84
N ARG A 27 -41.78 9.76 16.92
CA ARG A 27 -43.23 9.89 17.10
C ARG A 27 -43.68 11.35 17.04
N SER A 28 -42.88 12.27 17.59
CA SER A 28 -43.17 13.71 17.52
C SER A 28 -43.07 14.31 16.11
N GLN A 29 -42.51 13.58 15.13
CA GLN A 29 -42.49 14.00 13.73
C GLN A 29 -43.75 13.59 12.95
N HIS A 30 -44.64 12.80 13.56
CA HIS A 30 -45.85 12.25 12.94
C HIS A 30 -45.58 11.49 11.62
N PRO A 31 -44.71 10.45 11.62
CA PRO A 31 -44.47 9.65 10.42
C PRO A 31 -45.73 8.91 9.97
N HIS A 32 -45.75 8.45 8.72
CA HIS A 32 -46.86 7.64 8.21
C HIS A 32 -47.02 6.33 9.00
N GLU A 33 -45.88 5.72 9.32
CA GLU A 33 -45.78 4.55 10.18
C GLU A 33 -44.38 4.46 10.81
N MET A 34 -44.28 3.67 11.88
CA MET A 34 -43.03 3.44 12.62
C MET A 34 -42.87 1.93 12.84
N ILE A 35 -41.82 1.37 12.25
CA ILE A 35 -41.51 -0.05 12.26
C ILE A 35 -40.18 -0.24 13.00
N VAL A 36 -40.19 -1.06 14.05
CA VAL A 36 -38.96 -1.50 14.74
C VAL A 36 -38.68 -2.94 14.32
N VAL A 37 -37.46 -3.18 13.85
CA VAL A 37 -37.00 -4.52 13.46
C VAL A 37 -36.04 -5.03 14.52
N ASP A 38 -36.53 -5.93 15.37
CA ASP A 38 -35.81 -6.48 16.51
C ASP A 38 -34.87 -7.62 16.09
N GLY A 39 -33.60 -7.47 16.47
CA GLY A 39 -32.48 -8.36 16.19
C GLY A 39 -32.37 -9.58 17.10
N CYS A 40 -33.50 -10.10 17.60
CA CYS A 40 -33.56 -11.00 18.75
C CYS A 40 -32.91 -10.40 20.01
N SER A 41 -33.46 -9.29 20.51
CA SER A 41 -32.98 -8.67 21.74
C SER A 41 -33.22 -9.55 22.97
N THR A 42 -32.32 -9.44 23.94
CA THR A 42 -32.39 -10.13 25.24
C THR A 42 -32.74 -9.18 26.39
N ASP A 43 -32.86 -7.88 26.12
CA ASP A 43 -33.27 -6.83 27.06
C ASP A 43 -34.69 -6.32 26.72
N ASP A 44 -35.09 -5.21 27.35
CA ASP A 44 -36.43 -4.62 27.20
C ASP A 44 -36.68 -3.90 25.85
N THR A 45 -35.76 -3.99 24.88
CA THR A 45 -35.85 -3.31 23.57
C THR A 45 -37.22 -3.47 22.90
N ALA A 46 -37.71 -4.72 22.77
CA ALA A 46 -38.97 -5.00 22.12
C ALA A 46 -40.20 -4.52 22.92
N ALA A 47 -40.08 -4.47 24.26
CA ALA A 47 -41.15 -3.95 25.12
C ALA A 47 -41.26 -2.42 25.00
N ILE A 48 -40.12 -1.72 25.04
CA ILE A 48 -40.02 -0.27 24.85
C ILE A 48 -40.59 0.13 23.48
N ALA A 49 -40.21 -0.59 22.41
CA ALA A 49 -40.71 -0.35 21.06
C ALA A 49 -42.24 -0.38 20.96
N ARG A 50 -42.87 -1.40 21.55
CA ARG A 50 -44.35 -1.53 21.57
C ARG A 50 -45.00 -0.43 22.40
N ALA A 51 -44.42 -0.08 23.54
CA ALA A 51 -44.92 1.00 24.40
C ALA A 51 -44.88 2.38 23.69
N CYS A 52 -43.90 2.60 22.82
CA CYS A 52 -43.82 3.80 21.98
C CYS A 52 -44.77 3.79 20.77
N GLY A 53 -45.53 2.70 20.55
CA GLY A 53 -46.49 2.57 19.46
C GLY A 53 -45.90 2.12 18.12
N ALA A 54 -44.70 1.52 18.12
CA ALA A 54 -44.11 0.96 16.91
C ALA A 54 -44.69 -0.42 16.58
N THR A 55 -44.79 -0.73 15.29
CA THR A 55 -44.96 -2.11 14.80
C THR A 55 -43.63 -2.84 14.98
N VAL A 56 -43.59 -3.87 15.81
CA VAL A 56 -42.37 -4.65 16.08
C VAL A 56 -42.39 -5.95 15.29
N ILE A 57 -41.38 -6.14 14.45
CA ILE A 57 -41.11 -7.39 13.71
C ILE A 57 -39.72 -7.90 14.05
N SER A 58 -39.45 -9.18 13.85
CA SER A 58 -38.14 -9.79 14.14
C SER A 58 -37.42 -10.18 12.86
N ASP A 59 -36.11 -9.96 12.80
CA ASP A 59 -35.24 -10.47 11.72
C ASP A 59 -34.58 -11.82 12.08
N GLU A 60 -34.96 -12.42 13.22
CA GLU A 60 -34.40 -13.66 13.76
C GLU A 60 -32.88 -13.60 14.04
N GLY A 61 -32.32 -12.41 14.22
CA GLY A 61 -30.89 -12.19 14.41
C GLY A 61 -30.09 -12.24 13.10
N ALA A 62 -30.74 -12.05 11.95
CA ALA A 62 -30.10 -12.05 10.64
C ALA A 62 -29.11 -10.89 10.43
N GLY A 63 -29.22 -9.82 11.21
CA GLY A 63 -28.23 -8.74 11.30
C GLY A 63 -28.67 -7.44 10.63
N LEU A 64 -27.95 -6.35 10.89
CA LEU A 64 -28.35 -4.97 10.54
C LEU A 64 -28.83 -4.76 9.08
N PRO A 65 -28.12 -5.23 8.03
CA PRO A 65 -28.61 -5.05 6.67
C PRO A 65 -29.91 -5.84 6.38
N ALA A 66 -30.05 -7.03 6.96
CA ALA A 66 -31.26 -7.83 6.83
C ALA A 66 -32.44 -7.16 7.54
N ALA A 67 -32.22 -6.61 8.74
CA ALA A 67 -33.22 -5.84 9.47
C ALA A 67 -33.71 -4.62 8.67
N ARG A 68 -32.78 -3.84 8.08
CA ARG A 68 -33.13 -2.69 7.22
C ARG A 68 -33.96 -3.12 6.00
N MET A 69 -33.60 -4.22 5.34
CA MET A 69 -34.37 -4.73 4.20
C MET A 69 -35.74 -5.26 4.59
N LEU A 70 -35.84 -5.97 5.72
CA LEU A 70 -37.11 -6.47 6.22
C LEU A 70 -38.07 -5.32 6.52
N GLY A 71 -37.60 -4.29 7.24
CA GLY A 71 -38.39 -3.09 7.49
C GLY A 71 -38.80 -2.36 6.22
N ALA A 72 -37.89 -2.19 5.24
CA ALA A 72 -38.21 -1.55 3.97
C ALA A 72 -39.24 -2.32 3.12
N ARG A 73 -39.23 -3.66 3.18
CA ARG A 73 -40.25 -4.51 2.52
C ARG A 73 -41.61 -4.36 3.19
N THR A 74 -41.63 -4.34 4.52
CA THR A 74 -42.87 -4.17 5.32
C THR A 74 -43.47 -2.78 5.18
N ALA A 75 -42.64 -1.74 5.02
CA ALA A 75 -43.09 -0.37 4.86
C ALA A 75 -44.07 -0.19 3.68
N THR A 76 -45.06 0.67 3.85
CA THR A 76 -46.10 1.01 2.89
C THR A 76 -45.99 2.43 2.32
N GLY A 77 -45.14 3.29 2.91
CA GLY A 77 -44.89 4.63 2.39
C GLY A 77 -43.98 4.67 1.16
N ASP A 78 -44.00 5.80 0.47
CA ASP A 78 -43.21 6.06 -0.75
C ASP A 78 -41.72 6.21 -0.46
N VAL A 79 -41.40 6.73 0.73
CA VAL A 79 -40.04 6.96 1.23
C VAL A 79 -39.85 6.19 2.54
N VAL A 80 -38.70 5.54 2.67
CA VAL A 80 -38.26 4.89 3.91
C VAL A 80 -37.23 5.77 4.60
N ALA A 81 -37.47 6.10 5.87
CA ALA A 81 -36.51 6.70 6.75
C ALA A 81 -35.80 5.60 7.56
N LEU A 82 -34.56 5.30 7.23
CA LEU A 82 -33.71 4.41 8.03
C LEU A 82 -33.09 5.23 9.16
N ILE A 83 -33.46 4.92 10.41
CA ILE A 83 -32.99 5.64 11.60
C ILE A 83 -32.43 4.61 12.60
N ASP A 84 -31.15 4.73 12.96
CA ASP A 84 -30.52 3.87 13.96
C ASP A 84 -30.97 4.26 15.39
N ALA A 85 -30.98 3.30 16.32
CA ALA A 85 -31.56 3.46 17.66
C ALA A 85 -30.84 4.50 18.56
N ASP A 86 -29.63 4.91 18.18
CA ASP A 86 -28.79 5.92 18.84
C ASP A 86 -28.97 7.34 18.28
N VAL A 87 -29.92 7.53 17.34
CA VAL A 87 -30.23 8.84 16.72
C VAL A 87 -31.45 9.49 17.37
N VAL A 88 -31.39 10.82 17.55
CA VAL A 88 -32.51 11.63 18.05
C VAL A 88 -32.81 12.78 17.09
N LEU A 89 -34.08 12.86 16.66
CA LEU A 89 -34.55 13.83 15.67
C LEU A 89 -35.01 15.13 16.35
N PRO A 90 -34.47 16.30 15.97
CA PRO A 90 -35.01 17.58 16.41
C PRO A 90 -36.46 17.81 15.91
N PRO A 91 -37.22 18.71 16.54
CA PRO A 91 -38.55 19.08 16.07
C PRO A 91 -38.55 19.51 14.59
N ASP A 92 -39.58 19.09 13.86
CA ASP A 92 -39.79 19.36 12.43
C ASP A 92 -38.68 18.87 11.48
N SER A 93 -37.67 18.15 11.97
CA SER A 93 -36.51 17.76 11.17
C SER A 93 -36.88 16.80 10.03
N LEU A 94 -37.77 15.83 10.27
CA LEU A 94 -38.19 14.88 9.23
C LEU A 94 -38.91 15.58 8.07
N ARG A 95 -39.82 16.51 8.40
CA ARG A 95 -40.54 17.33 7.42
C ARG A 95 -39.58 18.22 6.63
N ARG A 96 -38.62 18.85 7.30
CA ARG A 96 -37.60 19.71 6.65
C ARG A 96 -36.71 18.91 5.71
N LEU A 97 -36.25 17.74 6.13
CA LEU A 97 -35.42 16.88 5.29
C LEU A 97 -36.20 16.35 4.09
N LEU A 98 -37.49 16.00 4.26
CA LEU A 98 -38.35 15.59 3.15
C LEU A 98 -38.53 16.72 2.12
N ALA A 99 -38.70 17.96 2.58
CA ALA A 99 -38.78 19.11 1.68
C ALA A 99 -37.47 19.32 0.90
N GLU A 100 -36.31 19.15 1.54
CA GLU A 100 -34.99 19.21 0.88
C GLU A 100 -34.80 18.04 -0.11
N PHE A 101 -35.24 16.84 0.27
CA PHE A 101 -35.22 15.63 -0.55
C PHE A 101 -35.99 15.82 -1.85
N GLU A 102 -37.21 16.37 -1.77
CA GLU A 102 -38.06 16.66 -2.94
C GLU A 102 -37.48 17.78 -3.80
N ALA A 103 -37.12 18.90 -3.18
CA ALA A 103 -36.60 20.08 -3.91
C ALA A 103 -35.28 19.77 -4.65
N GLY A 104 -34.43 18.93 -4.05
CA GLY A 104 -33.18 18.49 -4.64
C GLY A 104 -33.32 17.34 -5.64
N GLY A 105 -34.51 16.72 -5.75
CA GLY A 105 -34.72 15.54 -6.59
C GLY A 105 -33.82 14.38 -6.18
N TYR A 106 -33.63 14.19 -4.87
CA TYR A 106 -32.80 13.10 -4.34
C TYR A 106 -33.55 11.76 -4.41
N ASP A 107 -32.77 10.69 -4.54
CA ASP A 107 -33.23 9.31 -4.35
C ASP A 107 -32.86 8.80 -2.95
N GLY A 108 -31.79 9.35 -2.38
CA GLY A 108 -31.38 9.18 -0.98
C GLY A 108 -30.81 10.47 -0.41
N LEU A 109 -31.27 10.89 0.77
CA LEU A 109 -30.74 12.06 1.49
C LEU A 109 -30.56 11.72 2.97
N GLN A 110 -29.32 11.81 3.43
CA GLN A 110 -28.97 11.64 4.84
C GLN A 110 -29.11 12.95 5.60
N PHE A 111 -29.53 12.90 6.86
CA PHE A 111 -29.38 14.02 7.78
C PHE A 111 -27.89 14.36 7.99
N GLY A 112 -27.57 15.63 8.24
CA GLY A 112 -26.29 15.95 8.86
C GLY A 112 -26.21 15.31 10.25
N LEU A 113 -25.03 14.82 10.65
CA LEU A 113 -24.85 14.19 11.96
C LEU A 113 -24.05 15.08 12.91
N ALA A 114 -24.64 15.41 14.05
CA ALA A 114 -23.94 15.96 15.21
C ALA A 114 -23.67 14.81 16.19
N SER A 115 -22.44 14.29 16.17
CA SER A 115 -22.07 13.15 17.02
C SER A 115 -21.69 13.59 18.44
N GLU A 116 -22.12 12.86 19.45
CA GLU A 116 -21.82 13.11 20.86
C GLU A 116 -21.54 11.80 21.63
N ALA A 117 -20.94 11.92 22.81
CA ALA A 117 -20.66 10.80 23.69
C ALA A 117 -21.84 10.58 24.63
N ASP A 118 -22.21 9.32 24.86
CA ASP A 118 -23.19 8.92 25.87
C ASP A 118 -22.53 8.78 27.25
N GLY A 119 -21.83 9.84 27.68
CA GLY A 119 -21.07 9.87 28.93
C GLY A 119 -19.86 10.82 28.94
N PRO A 120 -19.23 11.02 30.11
CA PRO A 120 -18.08 11.92 30.28
C PRO A 120 -16.72 11.26 29.97
N GLY A 121 -16.72 9.99 29.57
CA GLY A 121 -15.56 9.18 29.31
C GLY A 121 -14.79 9.58 28.06
N TYR A 122 -13.59 9.04 27.99
CA TYR A 122 -12.61 9.43 27.00
C TYR A 122 -12.96 8.93 25.59
N TRP A 123 -13.46 7.69 25.48
CA TRP A 123 -13.58 7.00 24.20
C TRP A 123 -14.78 7.49 23.40
N GLY A 124 -15.93 7.72 24.04
CA GLY A 124 -17.09 8.33 23.39
C GLY A 124 -16.77 9.75 22.94
N ALA A 125 -16.10 10.54 23.80
CA ALA A 125 -15.71 11.91 23.45
C ALA A 125 -14.74 11.96 22.25
N ALA A 126 -13.81 11.01 22.17
CA ALA A 126 -12.87 10.91 21.07
C ALA A 126 -13.53 10.44 19.76
N LEU A 127 -14.46 9.48 19.81
CA LEU A 127 -15.26 9.04 18.66
C LEU A 127 -16.12 10.18 18.10
N ALA A 128 -16.86 10.87 18.98
CA ALA A 128 -17.67 12.03 18.62
C ALA A 128 -16.81 13.12 17.97
N TRP A 129 -15.65 13.42 18.56
CA TRP A 129 -14.71 14.39 17.99
C TRP A 129 -14.19 13.95 16.61
N HIS A 130 -13.83 12.67 16.43
CA HIS A 130 -13.43 12.13 15.14
C HIS A 130 -14.53 12.32 14.10
N HIS A 131 -15.76 11.88 14.37
CA HIS A 131 -16.88 12.00 13.43
C HIS A 131 -17.16 13.45 13.03
N ASN A 132 -17.23 14.36 14.00
CA ASN A 132 -17.56 15.76 13.75
C ASN A 132 -16.50 16.50 12.90
N HIS A 133 -15.23 16.06 12.96
CA HIS A 133 -14.10 16.71 12.27
C HIS A 133 -13.60 15.97 11.02
N SER A 134 -14.18 14.80 10.73
CA SER A 134 -13.79 13.97 9.60
C SER A 134 -14.46 14.40 8.31
N ARG A 135 -13.82 14.07 7.18
CA ARG A 135 -14.42 14.29 5.84
C ARG A 135 -15.47 13.24 5.49
N VAL A 136 -15.49 12.10 6.17
CA VAL A 136 -16.53 11.07 6.00
C VAL A 136 -17.92 11.55 6.41
N ARG A 137 -18.03 12.65 7.18
CA ARG A 137 -19.35 13.25 7.49
C ARG A 137 -20.14 13.71 6.27
N GLY A 138 -19.45 13.96 5.14
CA GLY A 138 -20.09 14.29 3.86
C GLY A 138 -20.30 13.07 2.96
N TRP A 139 -20.06 11.87 3.47
CA TRP A 139 -20.36 10.63 2.75
C TRP A 139 -21.77 10.21 3.11
N PHE A 140 -22.56 9.92 2.09
CA PHE A 140 -23.86 9.29 2.27
C PHE A 140 -23.71 7.97 3.03
N GLY A 141 -24.43 7.86 4.15
CA GLY A 141 -24.63 6.67 4.97
C GLY A 141 -26.12 6.40 5.17
N VAL A 142 -26.46 5.41 6.00
CA VAL A 142 -27.84 4.95 6.22
C VAL A 142 -28.28 4.90 7.69
N SER A 143 -27.53 5.56 8.58
CA SER A 143 -27.88 5.65 10.00
C SER A 143 -29.01 6.64 10.32
N ALA A 144 -29.20 7.64 9.45
CA ALA A 144 -30.30 8.60 9.55
C ALA A 144 -30.60 9.14 8.14
N THR A 145 -31.42 8.43 7.37
CA THR A 145 -31.51 8.65 5.91
C THR A 145 -32.91 8.45 5.38
N LEU A 146 -33.37 9.39 4.54
CA LEU A 146 -34.52 9.20 3.66
C LEU A 146 -34.07 8.55 2.37
N MET A 147 -34.78 7.52 1.93
CA MET A 147 -34.54 6.87 0.63
C MET A 147 -35.84 6.46 -0.01
N ARG A 148 -35.95 6.61 -1.33
CA ARG A 148 -37.13 6.09 -2.05
C ARG A 148 -37.21 4.58 -1.82
N ARG A 149 -38.41 4.11 -1.49
CA ARG A 149 -38.63 2.71 -1.14
C ARG A 149 -38.29 1.78 -2.30
N ASP A 150 -38.74 2.11 -3.51
CA ASP A 150 -38.48 1.35 -4.73
C ASP A 150 -36.98 1.27 -5.06
N VAL A 151 -36.23 2.36 -4.89
CA VAL A 151 -34.77 2.40 -5.07
C VAL A 151 -34.06 1.49 -4.06
N LEU A 152 -34.41 1.58 -2.78
CA LEU A 152 -33.83 0.72 -1.74
C LEU A 152 -34.11 -0.76 -2.02
N LEU A 153 -35.34 -1.10 -2.42
CA LEU A 153 -35.73 -2.48 -2.73
C LEU A 153 -35.08 -3.01 -4.02
N ALA A 154 -34.87 -2.16 -5.01
CA ALA A 154 -34.25 -2.54 -6.28
C ALA A 154 -32.74 -2.83 -6.13
N VAL A 155 -32.02 -2.02 -5.35
CA VAL A 155 -30.57 -2.19 -5.16
C VAL A 155 -30.27 -3.18 -4.03
N GLY A 156 -30.96 -3.05 -2.89
CA GLY A 156 -30.81 -3.89 -1.70
C GLY A 156 -29.43 -3.84 -1.05
N PHE A 157 -29.31 -4.31 0.19
CA PHE A 157 -28.01 -4.53 0.84
C PHE A 157 -27.37 -5.84 0.36
N ASP A 158 -26.05 -5.96 0.49
CA ASP A 158 -25.31 -7.20 0.22
C ASP A 158 -25.12 -8.00 1.52
N ASP A 159 -25.55 -9.26 1.53
CA ASP A 159 -25.50 -10.16 2.68
C ASP A 159 -24.06 -10.47 3.15
N ASP A 160 -23.06 -10.30 2.28
CA ASP A 160 -21.64 -10.45 2.64
C ASP A 160 -21.16 -9.32 3.58
N PHE A 161 -21.93 -8.24 3.73
CA PHE A 161 -21.58 -7.08 4.55
C PHE A 161 -22.35 -7.07 5.85
N ARG A 162 -21.67 -7.37 6.97
CA ARG A 162 -22.20 -7.17 8.33
C ARG A 162 -21.90 -5.78 8.92
N SER A 163 -20.92 -5.10 8.33
CA SER A 163 -20.49 -3.74 8.66
C SER A 163 -19.87 -3.10 7.41
N GLY A 164 -19.95 -1.77 7.29
CA GLY A 164 -19.54 -1.01 6.10
C GLY A 164 -20.45 -1.23 4.89
N GLU A 165 -21.65 -1.77 5.13
CA GLU A 165 -22.71 -2.02 4.15
C GLU A 165 -23.25 -0.72 3.53
N ASP A 166 -23.19 0.38 4.28
CA ASP A 166 -23.59 1.72 3.87
C ASP A 166 -22.68 2.27 2.77
N VAL A 167 -21.36 2.17 2.96
CA VAL A 167 -20.36 2.60 1.97
C VAL A 167 -20.43 1.73 0.71
N GLU A 168 -20.67 0.43 0.87
CA GLU A 168 -20.85 -0.49 -0.25
C GLU A 168 -22.14 -0.16 -1.03
N LEU A 169 -23.26 0.02 -0.33
CA LEU A 169 -24.55 0.36 -0.92
C LEU A 169 -24.47 1.68 -1.68
N ARG A 170 -23.85 2.71 -1.08
CA ARG A 170 -23.60 4.00 -1.72
C ARG A 170 -22.92 3.83 -3.08
N ILE A 171 -21.85 3.05 -3.14
CA ILE A 171 -21.12 2.82 -4.41
C ILE A 171 -22.05 2.22 -5.48
N ARG A 172 -22.91 1.26 -5.11
CA ARG A 172 -23.85 0.64 -6.06
C ARG A 172 -24.96 1.59 -6.48
N LEU A 173 -25.47 2.40 -5.57
CA LEU A 173 -26.47 3.44 -5.86
C LEU A 173 -25.91 4.49 -6.82
N GLU A 174 -24.71 5.02 -6.56
CA GLU A 174 -24.04 5.98 -7.45
C GLU A 174 -23.75 5.38 -8.83
N GLN A 175 -23.34 4.10 -8.90
CA GLN A 175 -23.11 3.38 -10.17
C GLN A 175 -24.40 3.16 -10.97
N ALA A 176 -25.53 3.01 -10.30
CA ALA A 176 -26.84 2.91 -10.92
C ALA A 176 -27.41 4.29 -11.34
N GLY A 177 -26.72 5.38 -11.01
CA GLY A 177 -27.09 6.74 -11.42
C GLY A 177 -28.06 7.44 -10.47
N TYR A 178 -28.30 6.89 -9.28
CA TYR A 178 -29.18 7.51 -8.29
C TYR A 178 -28.54 8.72 -7.64
N ARG A 179 -29.36 9.73 -7.32
CA ARG A 179 -28.91 10.99 -6.72
C ARG A 179 -28.90 10.88 -5.20
N LEU A 180 -27.71 10.88 -4.62
CA LEU A 180 -27.50 10.80 -3.17
C LEU A 180 -26.99 12.13 -2.60
N GLY A 181 -27.27 12.40 -1.33
CA GLY A 181 -26.77 13.60 -0.64
C GLY A 181 -26.71 13.46 0.88
N VAL A 182 -26.02 14.40 1.51
CA VAL A 182 -26.04 14.64 2.97
C VAL A 182 -26.49 16.08 3.18
N SER A 183 -27.48 16.30 4.03
CA SER A 183 -27.99 17.64 4.32
C SER A 183 -27.02 18.40 5.22
N ASP A 184 -26.66 19.62 4.80
CA ASP A 184 -25.94 20.58 5.63
C ASP A 184 -26.89 21.42 6.50
N SER A 185 -28.21 21.36 6.23
CA SER A 185 -29.20 22.27 6.82
C SER A 185 -30.10 21.62 7.87
N VAL A 186 -30.23 20.29 7.84
CA VAL A 186 -31.03 19.49 8.78
C VAL A 186 -30.11 18.48 9.47
N VAL A 187 -29.75 18.78 10.71
CA VAL A 187 -28.78 18.01 11.49
C VAL A 187 -29.49 17.29 12.63
N VAL A 188 -29.17 16.01 12.84
CA VAL A 188 -29.69 15.18 13.93
C VAL A 188 -28.58 14.81 14.91
N ARG A 189 -28.97 14.46 16.14
CA ARG A 189 -28.04 14.04 17.18
C ARG A 189 -27.77 12.54 17.05
N HIS A 190 -26.51 12.15 17.10
CA HIS A 190 -26.04 10.77 16.96
C HIS A 190 -25.12 10.42 18.14
N ARG A 191 -25.46 9.38 18.90
CA ARG A 191 -24.76 9.07 20.16
C ARG A 191 -23.75 7.93 19.97
N PHE A 192 -22.63 8.01 20.67
CA PHE A 192 -21.66 6.94 20.77
C PHE A 192 -21.55 6.40 22.19
N GLY A 193 -21.47 5.08 22.30
CA GLY A 193 -21.06 4.43 23.54
C GLY A 193 -19.67 4.88 23.99
N ASP A 194 -19.47 4.95 25.29
CA ASP A 194 -18.35 5.66 25.89
C ASP A 194 -17.23 4.74 26.43
N THR A 195 -17.31 3.45 26.11
CA THR A 195 -16.32 2.45 26.55
C THR A 195 -15.24 2.21 25.49
N PHE A 196 -14.08 1.71 25.93
CA PHE A 196 -13.03 1.29 25.01
C PHE A 196 -13.49 0.15 24.11
N ASP A 197 -14.23 -0.83 24.66
CA ASP A 197 -14.71 -1.98 23.90
C ASP A 197 -15.64 -1.54 22.77
N PHE A 198 -16.54 -0.58 23.03
CA PHE A 198 -17.39 0.00 22.00
C PHE A 198 -16.56 0.64 20.88
N ALA A 199 -15.58 1.49 21.23
CA ALA A 199 -14.71 2.14 20.24
C ALA A 199 -13.85 1.16 19.46
N ARG A 200 -13.29 0.15 20.14
CA ARG A 200 -12.50 -0.92 19.53
C ARG A 200 -13.34 -1.69 18.51
N ASP A 201 -14.54 -2.10 18.90
CA ASP A 201 -15.42 -2.89 18.05
C ASP A 201 -15.87 -2.10 16.83
N GLN A 202 -16.13 -0.79 16.98
CA GLN A 202 -16.36 0.11 15.85
C GLN A 202 -15.18 0.12 14.87
N TRP A 203 -13.94 0.33 15.33
CA TRP A 203 -12.77 0.36 14.44
C TRP A 203 -12.50 -0.96 13.75
N LEU A 204 -12.73 -2.09 14.44
CA LEU A 204 -12.62 -3.41 13.86
C LEU A 204 -13.67 -3.62 12.75
N GLN A 205 -14.90 -3.19 12.99
CA GLN A 205 -15.99 -3.25 12.01
C GLN A 205 -15.75 -2.35 10.80
N ASP A 206 -15.29 -1.12 11.01
CA ASP A 206 -14.94 -0.16 9.95
C ASP A 206 -13.82 -0.74 9.05
N GLY A 207 -12.75 -1.23 9.67
CA GLY A 207 -11.60 -1.81 8.97
C GLY A 207 -12.00 -3.04 8.13
N ALA A 208 -12.80 -3.93 8.70
CA ALA A 208 -13.30 -5.11 8.00
C ALA A 208 -14.29 -4.75 6.87
N GLY A 209 -15.17 -3.78 7.10
CA GLY A 209 -16.11 -3.27 6.09
C GLY A 209 -15.38 -2.68 4.89
N MET A 210 -14.43 -1.78 5.12
CA MET A 210 -13.60 -1.21 4.06
C MET A 210 -12.81 -2.28 3.28
N ALA A 211 -12.28 -3.30 3.97
CA ALA A 211 -11.61 -4.42 3.29
C ALA A 211 -12.54 -5.18 2.35
N ARG A 212 -13.78 -5.49 2.78
CA ARG A 212 -14.79 -6.14 1.93
C ARG A 212 -15.17 -5.24 0.75
N THR A 213 -15.36 -3.94 0.98
CA THR A 213 -15.65 -2.96 -0.09
C THR A 213 -14.54 -2.92 -1.13
N VAL A 214 -13.27 -2.87 -0.71
CA VAL A 214 -12.11 -2.88 -1.61
C VAL A 214 -12.03 -4.18 -2.41
N ARG A 215 -12.36 -5.33 -1.79
CA ARG A 215 -12.39 -6.63 -2.47
C ARG A 215 -13.49 -6.70 -3.53
N LYS A 216 -14.68 -6.18 -3.23
CA LYS A 216 -15.84 -6.18 -4.14
C LYS A 216 -15.66 -5.15 -5.26
N HIS A 217 -15.32 -3.91 -4.90
CA HIS A 217 -15.27 -2.74 -5.78
C HIS A 217 -13.84 -2.32 -6.07
N ARG A 218 -13.11 -3.07 -6.89
CA ARG A 218 -11.66 -2.87 -7.13
C ARG A 218 -11.24 -1.45 -7.55
N ARG A 219 -12.11 -0.70 -8.23
CA ARG A 219 -11.85 0.71 -8.60
C ARG A 219 -11.72 1.62 -7.38
N HIS A 220 -12.26 1.21 -6.24
CA HIS A 220 -12.19 1.88 -4.95
C HIS A 220 -11.05 1.34 -4.08
N GLY A 221 -10.04 0.69 -4.66
CA GLY A 221 -8.88 0.16 -3.93
C GLY A 221 -8.08 1.21 -3.14
N TRP A 222 -8.22 2.49 -3.48
CA TRP A 222 -7.64 3.60 -2.72
C TRP A 222 -8.19 3.70 -1.28
N MET A 223 -9.36 3.12 -1.00
CA MET A 223 -9.96 3.12 0.35
C MET A 223 -9.09 2.44 1.41
N VAL A 224 -8.12 1.60 1.02
CA VAL A 224 -7.09 1.06 1.94
C VAL A 224 -6.28 2.19 2.61
N LEU A 225 -6.22 3.37 2.00
CA LEU A 225 -5.53 4.54 2.54
C LEU A 225 -6.40 5.37 3.49
N VAL A 226 -7.71 5.14 3.56
CA VAL A 226 -8.64 5.97 4.37
C VAL A 226 -8.25 5.98 5.85
N PRO A 227 -7.98 4.84 6.52
CA PRO A 227 -7.57 4.87 7.92
C PRO A 227 -6.28 5.64 8.14
N LEU A 228 -5.27 5.48 7.26
CA LEU A 228 -4.02 6.25 7.34
C LEU A 228 -4.26 7.75 7.17
N LEU A 229 -5.01 8.16 6.15
CA LEU A 229 -5.30 9.57 5.89
C LEU A 229 -6.12 10.20 7.03
N ALA A 230 -7.09 9.47 7.57
CA ALA A 230 -7.86 9.88 8.74
C ALA A 230 -6.95 10.01 9.97
N THR A 231 -6.04 9.06 10.18
CA THR A 231 -5.06 9.08 11.28
C THR A 231 -4.12 10.28 11.18
N VAL A 232 -3.51 10.51 10.01
CA VAL A 232 -2.56 11.62 9.80
C VAL A 232 -3.27 12.98 10.01
N ARG A 233 -4.43 13.17 9.38
CA ARG A 233 -5.21 14.40 9.56
C ARG A 233 -5.67 14.57 11.00
N GLY A 234 -6.20 13.50 11.59
CA GLY A 234 -6.77 13.48 12.92
C GLY A 234 -5.74 13.74 14.02
N ALA A 235 -4.59 13.07 13.97
CA ALA A 235 -3.48 13.29 14.86
C ALA A 235 -2.91 14.70 14.70
N GLY A 236 -2.76 15.18 13.45
CA GLY A 236 -2.34 16.55 13.16
C GLY A 236 -3.29 17.59 13.76
N MET A 237 -4.60 17.42 13.58
CA MET A 237 -5.60 18.30 14.20
C MET A 237 -5.60 18.21 15.72
N SER A 238 -5.42 17.01 16.27
CA SER A 238 -5.38 16.78 17.72
C SER A 238 -4.19 17.49 18.35
N LEU A 239 -3.02 17.48 17.69
CA LEU A 239 -1.83 18.18 18.16
C LEU A 239 -2.07 19.68 18.43
N PHE A 240 -2.92 20.33 17.63
CA PHE A 240 -3.19 21.77 17.76
C PHE A 240 -4.49 22.12 18.48
N ARG A 241 -5.52 21.26 18.42
CA ARG A 241 -6.87 21.60 18.93
C ARG A 241 -7.34 20.74 20.09
N ALA A 242 -6.85 19.51 20.21
CA ALA A 242 -7.29 18.57 21.25
C ALA A 242 -6.20 17.52 21.55
N PRO A 243 -5.05 17.88 22.16
CA PRO A 243 -3.91 16.97 22.31
C PRO A 243 -4.26 15.69 23.08
N ARG A 244 -5.26 15.77 23.96
CA ARG A 244 -5.78 14.61 24.71
C ARG A 244 -6.19 13.44 23.82
N PHE A 245 -6.58 13.67 22.55
CA PHE A 245 -7.03 12.62 21.64
C PHE A 245 -5.91 11.96 20.82
N LEU A 246 -4.63 12.28 21.03
CA LEU A 246 -3.53 11.60 20.35
C LEU A 246 -3.52 10.07 20.55
N PRO A 247 -3.78 9.52 21.76
CA PRO A 247 -3.86 8.06 21.95
C PRO A 247 -4.98 7.40 21.14
N TYR A 248 -6.11 8.10 20.93
CA TYR A 248 -7.22 7.59 20.11
C TYR A 248 -6.75 7.26 18.69
N TRP A 249 -5.94 8.14 18.08
CA TRP A 249 -5.47 7.94 16.71
C TRP A 249 -4.52 6.75 16.55
N VAL A 250 -3.74 6.44 17.59
CA VAL A 250 -2.91 5.23 17.61
C VAL A 250 -3.80 3.98 17.62
N CYS A 251 -4.80 3.92 18.51
CA CYS A 251 -5.73 2.80 18.58
C CYS A 251 -6.57 2.66 17.30
N PHE A 252 -7.17 3.77 16.83
CA PHE A 252 -7.92 3.83 15.57
C PHE A 252 -7.12 3.24 14.42
N PHE A 253 -5.86 3.65 14.27
CA PHE A 253 -4.96 3.15 13.24
C PHE A 253 -4.70 1.64 13.37
N LEU A 254 -4.31 1.18 14.56
CA LEU A 254 -3.94 -0.22 14.81
C LEU A 254 -5.12 -1.18 14.61
N TYR A 255 -6.29 -0.87 15.18
CA TYR A 255 -7.46 -1.76 15.11
C TYR A 255 -8.10 -1.75 13.71
N ASN A 256 -8.20 -0.60 13.05
CA ASN A 256 -8.68 -0.55 11.66
C ASN A 256 -7.79 -1.40 10.74
N TYR A 257 -6.48 -1.20 10.77
CA TYR A 257 -5.57 -1.96 9.92
C TYR A 257 -5.47 -3.43 10.33
N GLY A 258 -5.54 -3.73 11.63
CA GLY A 258 -5.61 -5.10 12.13
C GLY A 258 -6.78 -5.88 11.53
N ALA A 259 -7.99 -5.31 11.59
CA ALA A 259 -9.19 -5.92 11.00
C ALA A 259 -9.14 -5.93 9.46
N MET A 260 -8.73 -4.81 8.85
CA MET A 260 -8.66 -4.66 7.40
C MET A 260 -7.72 -5.69 6.79
N PHE A 261 -6.50 -5.82 7.32
CA PHE A 261 -5.57 -6.86 6.86
C PHE A 261 -6.06 -8.25 7.23
N GLY A 262 -6.68 -8.44 8.40
CA GLY A 262 -7.33 -9.71 8.75
C GLY A 262 -8.30 -10.19 7.67
N GLU A 263 -9.13 -9.28 7.16
CA GLU A 263 -10.15 -9.55 6.15
C GLU A 263 -9.59 -9.63 4.71
N ILE A 264 -8.62 -8.79 4.36
CA ILE A 264 -7.91 -8.86 3.06
C ILE A 264 -7.11 -10.17 2.96
N LEU A 265 -6.51 -10.61 4.06
CA LEU A 265 -5.74 -11.85 4.15
C LEU A 265 -6.63 -13.10 4.17
N ARG A 266 -7.96 -12.97 4.24
CA ARG A 266 -8.85 -14.11 4.03
C ARG A 266 -8.76 -14.53 2.57
N PRO A 267 -8.51 -15.82 2.28
CA PRO A 267 -8.37 -16.29 0.92
C PRO A 267 -9.67 -16.03 0.14
N ALA A 268 -9.62 -15.12 -0.83
CA ALA A 268 -10.67 -15.00 -1.82
C ALA A 268 -10.62 -16.21 -2.77
N ASN A 269 -11.77 -16.86 -2.99
CA ASN A 269 -11.94 -18.03 -3.87
C ASN A 269 -11.85 -17.70 -5.38
N LYS A 270 -11.44 -16.48 -5.78
CA LYS A 270 -11.39 -16.06 -7.20
C LYS A 270 -10.06 -15.36 -7.55
N PRO A 271 -9.48 -15.62 -8.75
CA PRO A 271 -8.26 -14.97 -9.22
C PRO A 271 -8.46 -13.46 -9.50
N ILE A 272 -7.35 -12.73 -9.57
CA ILE A 272 -7.34 -11.27 -9.75
C ILE A 272 -7.22 -10.93 -11.23
N SER A 273 -8.08 -10.03 -11.75
CA SER A 273 -7.92 -9.48 -13.10
C SER A 273 -6.52 -8.85 -13.31
N VAL A 274 -5.99 -8.95 -14.53
CA VAL A 274 -4.64 -8.48 -14.89
C VAL A 274 -4.36 -7.02 -14.47
N GLY A 275 -5.34 -6.13 -14.68
CA GLY A 275 -5.23 -4.72 -14.27
C GLY A 275 -5.23 -4.53 -12.75
N GLY A 276 -5.98 -5.35 -12.01
CA GLY A 276 -5.95 -5.36 -10.55
C GLY A 276 -4.61 -5.87 -10.00
N ASN A 277 -4.01 -6.88 -10.64
CA ASN A 277 -2.71 -7.41 -10.24
C ASN A 277 -1.60 -6.35 -10.39
N ALA A 278 -1.60 -5.59 -11.49
CA ALA A 278 -0.67 -4.49 -11.70
C ALA A 278 -0.84 -3.36 -10.67
N ALA A 279 -2.08 -2.99 -10.33
CA ALA A 279 -2.35 -1.97 -9.32
C ALA A 279 -1.87 -2.39 -7.92
N TRP A 280 -2.09 -3.66 -7.53
CA TRP A 280 -1.58 -4.19 -6.26
C TRP A 280 -0.06 -4.21 -6.21
N LEU A 281 0.61 -4.57 -7.31
CA LEU A 281 2.08 -4.50 -7.39
C LEU A 281 2.58 -3.06 -7.27
N ALA A 282 1.94 -2.11 -7.94
CA ALA A 282 2.29 -0.70 -7.81
C ALA A 282 2.14 -0.22 -6.36
N ALA A 283 1.00 -0.52 -5.71
CA ALA A 283 0.77 -0.19 -4.31
C ALA A 283 1.80 -0.86 -3.38
N ALA A 284 2.13 -2.13 -3.64
CA ALA A 284 3.10 -2.89 -2.85
C ALA A 284 4.53 -2.35 -2.96
N ARG A 285 4.84 -1.57 -4.00
CA ARG A 285 6.11 -0.87 -4.14
C ARG A 285 6.07 0.51 -3.51
N ILE A 286 5.01 1.28 -3.76
CA ILE A 286 4.88 2.67 -3.30
C ILE A 286 4.76 2.77 -1.77
N ALA A 287 3.93 1.92 -1.15
CA ALA A 287 3.66 2.05 0.28
C ALA A 287 4.91 1.84 1.18
N PRO A 288 5.78 0.85 0.91
CA PRO A 288 7.08 0.72 1.58
C PRO A 288 8.03 1.90 1.40
N MET A 289 7.92 2.65 0.30
CA MET A 289 8.79 3.80 0.06
C MET A 289 8.42 4.97 0.98
N VAL A 290 7.12 5.27 1.11
CA VAL A 290 6.64 6.32 2.01
C VAL A 290 6.97 5.97 3.45
N THR A 291 6.65 4.74 3.87
CA THR A 291 6.91 4.28 5.23
C THR A 291 8.40 4.09 5.52
N GLY A 292 9.20 3.68 4.53
CA GLY A 292 10.66 3.65 4.62
C GLY A 292 11.26 5.05 4.80
N PHE A 293 10.76 6.05 4.07
CA PHE A 293 11.14 7.44 4.30
C PHE A 293 10.81 7.90 5.73
N LEU A 294 9.61 7.59 6.23
CA LEU A 294 9.22 7.90 7.61
C LEU A 294 10.11 7.20 8.65
N PHE A 295 10.47 5.94 8.41
CA PHE A 295 11.40 5.20 9.26
C PHE A 295 12.76 5.89 9.35
N TRP A 296 13.35 6.22 8.20
CA TRP A 296 14.65 6.89 8.15
C TRP A 296 14.60 8.33 8.62
N ALA A 297 13.49 9.04 8.40
CA ALA A 297 13.26 10.37 8.96
C ALA A 297 13.20 10.33 10.49
N LEU A 298 12.45 9.38 11.07
CA LEU A 298 12.41 9.18 12.52
C LEU A 298 13.80 8.86 13.08
N ALA A 299 14.55 7.98 12.41
CA ALA A 299 15.93 7.68 12.78
C ALA A 299 16.83 8.93 12.72
N ALA A 300 16.69 9.75 11.67
CA ALA A 300 17.48 10.97 11.48
C ALA A 300 17.21 12.05 12.54
N LEU A 301 15.97 12.13 13.03
CA LEU A 301 15.57 13.09 14.06
C LEU A 301 16.10 12.73 15.46
N VAL A 302 16.45 11.46 15.70
CA VAL A 302 16.83 10.95 17.03
C VAL A 302 18.30 10.58 17.13
N LEU A 303 18.89 10.04 16.05
CA LEU A 303 20.26 9.52 16.06
C LEU A 303 21.28 10.54 15.57
N PRO A 304 22.53 10.49 16.08
CA PRO A 304 23.63 11.23 15.52
C PRO A 304 23.90 10.84 14.05
N PRO A 305 24.34 11.78 13.19
CA PRO A 305 24.57 11.50 11.76
C PRO A 305 25.54 10.34 11.50
N ALA A 306 26.57 10.19 12.33
CA ALA A 306 27.52 9.10 12.19
C ALA A 306 26.87 7.72 12.40
N GLN A 307 26.03 7.56 13.44
CA GLN A 307 25.34 6.31 13.71
C GLN A 307 24.27 6.01 12.65
N LEU A 308 23.51 7.04 12.23
CA LEU A 308 22.54 6.92 11.15
C LEU A 308 23.20 6.48 9.84
N GLY A 309 24.34 7.08 9.52
CA GLY A 309 25.13 6.78 8.34
C GLY A 309 25.63 5.35 8.34
N LEU A 310 26.21 4.91 9.45
CA LEU A 310 26.69 3.53 9.62
C LEU A 310 25.52 2.53 9.53
N GLY A 311 24.38 2.82 10.17
CA GLY A 311 23.16 2.01 10.07
C GLY A 311 22.63 1.91 8.63
N SER A 312 22.57 3.02 7.90
CA SER A 312 22.14 3.04 6.50
C SER A 312 23.09 2.26 5.59
N ALA A 313 24.39 2.26 5.90
CA ALA A 313 25.39 1.50 5.18
C ALA A 313 25.27 -0.01 5.46
N VAL A 314 25.04 -0.42 6.71
CA VAL A 314 24.76 -1.82 7.07
C VAL A 314 23.46 -2.31 6.40
N VAL A 315 22.41 -1.49 6.35
CA VAL A 315 21.17 -1.83 5.63
C VAL A 315 21.43 -1.93 4.12
N SER A 316 22.24 -1.04 3.54
CA SER A 316 22.64 -1.12 2.12
C SER A 316 23.44 -2.39 1.83
N ALA A 317 24.33 -2.79 2.74
CA ALA A 317 25.04 -4.07 2.67
C ALA A 317 24.05 -5.24 2.68
N ALA A 318 23.05 -5.23 3.57
CA ALA A 318 22.05 -6.28 3.63
C ALA A 318 21.23 -6.37 2.33
N LEU A 319 20.83 -5.23 1.76
CA LEU A 319 20.11 -5.17 0.48
C LEU A 319 20.95 -5.65 -0.70
N LEU A 320 22.26 -5.36 -0.71
CA LEU A 320 23.21 -5.91 -1.68
C LEU A 320 23.30 -7.44 -1.54
N THR A 321 23.40 -7.95 -0.32
CA THR A 321 23.37 -9.40 -0.04
C THR A 321 22.08 -10.05 -0.51
N VAL A 322 20.93 -9.38 -0.38
CA VAL A 322 19.66 -9.86 -0.95
C VAL A 322 19.76 -10.00 -2.47
N GLN A 323 20.33 -9.01 -3.17
CA GLN A 323 20.49 -9.13 -4.62
C GLN A 323 21.42 -10.30 -4.97
N LEU A 324 22.57 -10.44 -4.32
CA LEU A 324 23.50 -11.56 -4.55
C LEU A 324 22.86 -12.92 -4.23
N GLY A 325 22.09 -12.98 -3.14
CA GLY A 325 21.43 -14.19 -2.64
C GLY A 325 20.27 -14.68 -3.50
N MET A 326 19.66 -13.81 -4.32
CA MET A 326 18.61 -14.22 -5.24
C MET A 326 19.10 -15.19 -6.31
N PHE A 327 20.32 -15.00 -6.82
CA PHE A 327 21.00 -15.89 -7.78
C PHE A 327 20.10 -16.43 -8.92
N GLY A 328 19.16 -15.62 -9.41
CA GLY A 328 18.20 -16.02 -10.47
C GLY A 328 17.00 -16.87 -10.05
N VAL A 329 16.89 -17.25 -8.77
CA VAL A 329 15.80 -18.08 -8.23
C VAL A 329 14.42 -17.42 -8.40
N GLY A 330 14.31 -16.12 -8.17
CA GLY A 330 13.04 -15.37 -8.31
C GLY A 330 12.44 -15.47 -9.71
N PRO A 331 13.15 -15.05 -10.78
CA PRO A 331 12.71 -15.21 -12.16
C PRO A 331 12.36 -16.66 -12.55
N ALA A 332 13.15 -17.64 -12.10
CA ALA A 332 12.87 -19.05 -12.35
C ALA A 332 11.58 -19.54 -11.68
N THR A 333 11.31 -19.04 -10.48
CA THR A 333 10.06 -19.33 -9.74
C THR A 333 8.84 -18.82 -10.52
N LEU A 334 8.93 -17.63 -11.11
CA LEU A 334 7.84 -17.07 -11.95
C LEU A 334 7.50 -17.96 -13.14
N THR A 335 8.51 -18.63 -13.73
CA THR A 335 8.32 -19.46 -14.93
C THR A 335 7.94 -20.90 -14.61
N LEU A 336 8.49 -21.49 -13.53
CA LEU A 336 8.36 -22.91 -13.23
C LEU A 336 7.17 -23.22 -12.33
N LEU A 337 6.86 -22.35 -11.36
CA LEU A 337 5.82 -22.60 -10.36
C LEU A 337 4.43 -22.88 -10.97
N PRO A 338 3.97 -22.19 -12.03
CA PRO A 338 2.65 -22.47 -12.62
C PRO A 338 2.51 -23.88 -13.23
N SER A 339 3.63 -24.55 -13.53
CA SER A 339 3.66 -25.88 -14.18
C SER A 339 3.77 -27.06 -13.21
N GLU A 340 3.89 -26.81 -11.90
CA GLU A 340 4.08 -27.85 -10.89
C GLU A 340 2.76 -28.52 -10.48
N SER A 341 2.72 -29.85 -10.50
CA SER A 341 1.51 -30.64 -10.22
C SER A 341 1.13 -30.71 -8.74
N ASP A 342 2.04 -30.37 -7.82
CA ASP A 342 1.82 -30.40 -6.36
C ASP A 342 1.38 -29.05 -5.77
N GLY A 343 0.89 -28.14 -6.63
CA GLY A 343 0.62 -26.75 -6.26
C GLY A 343 1.89 -25.93 -5.98
N GLY A 344 3.05 -26.45 -6.37
CA GLY A 344 4.35 -25.79 -6.24
C GLY A 344 5.01 -25.93 -4.86
N ARG A 345 4.50 -26.79 -3.97
CA ARG A 345 4.94 -26.88 -2.57
C ARG A 345 6.43 -27.23 -2.43
N ARG A 346 6.92 -28.18 -3.23
CA ARG A 346 8.33 -28.59 -3.24
C ARG A 346 9.23 -27.53 -3.88
N LEU A 347 8.74 -26.88 -4.95
CA LEU A 347 9.48 -25.81 -5.62
C LEU A 347 9.63 -24.59 -4.71
N ILE A 348 8.57 -24.20 -3.99
CA ILE A 348 8.60 -23.08 -3.02
C ILE A 348 9.64 -23.36 -1.93
N ALA A 349 9.61 -24.54 -1.31
CA ALA A 349 10.59 -24.91 -0.28
C ALA A 349 12.03 -24.89 -0.82
N THR A 350 12.26 -25.49 -1.99
CA THR A 350 13.58 -25.50 -2.65
C THR A 350 14.05 -24.08 -2.94
N SER A 351 13.17 -23.22 -3.45
CA SER A 351 13.50 -21.84 -3.80
C SER A 351 13.90 -21.01 -2.58
N LEU A 352 13.17 -21.14 -1.47
CA LEU A 352 13.46 -20.45 -0.22
C LEU A 352 14.78 -20.92 0.40
N LEU A 353 15.03 -22.23 0.42
CA LEU A 353 16.29 -22.80 0.93
C LEU A 353 17.49 -22.41 0.07
N THR A 354 17.32 -22.37 -1.26
CA THR A 354 18.38 -21.96 -2.20
C THR A 354 18.75 -20.50 -1.98
N VAL A 355 17.74 -19.62 -1.92
CA VAL A 355 17.91 -18.19 -1.61
C VAL A 355 18.58 -17.99 -0.25
N ALA A 356 18.11 -18.70 0.78
CA ALA A 356 18.69 -18.60 2.12
C ALA A 356 20.18 -18.97 2.12
N THR A 357 20.54 -20.05 1.43
CA THR A 357 21.93 -20.51 1.34
C THR A 357 22.82 -19.48 0.64
N PHE A 358 22.42 -18.98 -0.53
CA PHE A 358 23.21 -17.96 -1.24
C PHE A 358 23.26 -16.63 -0.49
N SER A 359 22.21 -16.27 0.25
CA SER A 359 22.20 -15.05 1.08
C SER A 359 23.18 -15.16 2.24
N LEU A 360 23.27 -16.32 2.89
CA LEU A 360 24.25 -16.56 3.97
C LEU A 360 25.69 -16.53 3.45
N LEU A 361 25.95 -17.18 2.30
CA LEU A 361 27.27 -17.13 1.66
C LEU A 361 27.63 -15.69 1.23
N GLY A 362 26.67 -14.97 0.63
CA GLY A 362 26.84 -13.58 0.25
C GLY A 362 27.07 -12.64 1.45
N ALA A 363 26.39 -12.88 2.57
CA ALA A 363 26.59 -12.15 3.82
C ALA A 363 28.02 -12.35 4.35
N GLY A 364 28.47 -13.60 4.44
CA GLY A 364 29.82 -13.94 4.91
C GLY A 364 30.92 -13.34 4.03
N LEU A 365 30.77 -13.43 2.71
CA LEU A 365 31.71 -12.82 1.76
C LEU A 365 31.75 -11.29 1.91
N LEU A 366 30.58 -10.65 2.03
CA LEU A 366 30.50 -9.19 2.15
C LEU A 366 31.14 -8.70 3.45
N VAL A 367 30.88 -9.38 4.57
CA VAL A 367 31.53 -9.09 5.86
C VAL A 367 33.04 -9.25 5.74
N ALA A 368 33.54 -10.33 5.14
CA ALA A 368 34.97 -10.55 4.95
C ALA A 368 35.64 -9.43 4.12
N ILE A 369 35.03 -9.05 2.99
CA ILE A 369 35.56 -7.98 2.12
C ILE A 369 35.56 -6.63 2.84
N THR A 370 34.44 -6.27 3.47
CA THR A 370 34.31 -4.95 4.12
C THR A 370 35.12 -4.85 5.40
N ARG A 371 35.32 -5.96 6.13
CA ARG A 371 36.25 -6.02 7.25
C ARG A 371 37.71 -5.90 6.80
N TRP A 372 38.07 -6.47 5.64
CA TRP A 372 39.40 -6.29 5.06
C TRP A 372 39.68 -4.83 4.65
N ILE A 373 38.66 -4.11 4.15
CA ILE A 373 38.76 -2.67 3.87
C ILE A 373 38.93 -1.85 5.17
N GLY A 374 38.37 -2.32 6.29
CA GLY A 374 38.62 -1.81 7.63
C GLY A 374 37.92 -0.50 8.01
N THR A 375 37.36 0.24 7.06
CA THR A 375 36.69 1.54 7.30
C THR A 375 35.20 1.51 6.97
N GLY A 376 34.45 2.44 7.55
CA GLY A 376 33.01 2.57 7.29
C GLY A 376 32.24 1.36 7.81
N VAL A 377 31.64 0.56 6.93
CA VAL A 377 30.90 -0.65 7.34
C VAL A 377 31.81 -1.71 7.96
N GLY A 378 33.11 -1.72 7.63
CA GLY A 378 34.07 -2.63 8.26
C GLY A 378 34.13 -2.52 9.78
N GLU A 379 33.99 -1.30 10.30
CA GLU A 379 34.00 -0.99 11.74
C GLU A 379 32.73 -1.50 12.45
N ALA A 380 31.60 -1.58 11.73
CA ALA A 380 30.34 -2.06 12.30
C ALA A 380 30.39 -3.54 12.69
N TRP A 381 31.32 -4.32 12.11
CA TRP A 381 31.45 -5.75 12.36
C TRP A 381 32.21 -6.12 13.63
N ASP A 382 32.81 -5.13 14.29
CA ASP A 382 33.45 -5.35 15.59
C ASP A 382 32.41 -5.51 16.71
N ASP A 383 31.18 -5.04 16.48
CA ASP A 383 30.02 -5.37 17.31
C ASP A 383 29.38 -6.71 16.86
N PRO A 384 29.44 -7.77 17.70
CA PRO A 384 28.83 -9.06 17.37
C PRO A 384 27.32 -8.97 17.18
N LEU A 385 26.62 -8.09 17.92
CA LEU A 385 25.18 -7.93 17.81
C LEU A 385 24.80 -7.37 16.45
N VAL A 386 25.51 -6.33 15.98
CA VAL A 386 25.29 -5.73 14.65
C VAL A 386 25.54 -6.76 13.55
N THR A 387 26.60 -7.57 13.69
CA THR A 387 26.91 -8.62 12.72
C THR A 387 25.79 -9.67 12.65
N ILE A 388 25.30 -10.14 13.79
CA ILE A 388 24.18 -11.11 13.87
C ILE A 388 22.91 -10.51 13.26
N LEU A 389 22.58 -9.27 13.63
CA LEU A 389 21.41 -8.56 13.11
C LEU A 389 21.50 -8.33 11.60
N PHE A 390 22.68 -8.04 11.06
CA PHE A 390 22.92 -7.92 9.63
C PHE A 390 22.64 -9.25 8.90
N VAL A 391 23.22 -10.36 9.38
CA VAL A 391 23.00 -11.68 8.78
C VAL A 391 21.52 -12.07 8.84
N ALA A 392 20.87 -11.84 9.98
CA ALA A 392 19.43 -12.07 10.15
C ALA A 392 18.61 -11.22 9.17
N THR A 393 18.93 -9.93 9.04
CA THR A 393 18.28 -9.01 8.11
C THR A 393 18.43 -9.47 6.68
N ALA A 394 19.64 -9.80 6.25
CA ALA A 394 19.91 -10.25 4.89
C ALA A 394 19.14 -11.53 4.55
N LEU A 395 19.14 -12.52 5.46
CA LEU A 395 18.41 -13.78 5.29
C LEU A 395 16.89 -13.57 5.22
N LEU A 396 16.34 -12.81 6.16
CA LEU A 396 14.90 -12.56 6.26
C LEU A 396 14.40 -11.71 5.10
N ALA A 397 15.14 -10.66 4.73
CA ALA A 397 14.79 -9.80 3.59
C ALA A 397 14.86 -10.57 2.26
N ALA A 398 15.85 -11.45 2.08
CA ALA A 398 15.92 -12.29 0.89
C ALA A 398 14.75 -13.28 0.81
N SER A 399 14.41 -13.89 1.95
CA SER A 399 13.25 -14.80 2.07
C SER A 399 11.93 -14.07 1.78
N ALA A 400 11.75 -12.87 2.34
CA ALA A 400 10.60 -12.01 2.08
C ALA A 400 10.49 -11.63 0.59
N TYR A 401 11.61 -11.27 -0.04
CA TYR A 401 11.65 -10.93 -1.46
C TYR A 401 11.35 -12.14 -2.35
N GLN A 402 11.80 -13.35 -1.98
CA GLN A 402 11.45 -14.58 -2.69
C GLN A 402 9.96 -14.93 -2.56
N LEU A 403 9.36 -14.69 -1.39
CA LEU A 403 7.91 -14.84 -1.21
C LEU A 403 7.10 -13.87 -2.09
N ASP A 404 7.65 -12.70 -2.46
CA ASP A 404 7.03 -11.81 -3.46
C ASP A 404 6.97 -12.50 -4.82
N HIS A 405 8.06 -13.12 -5.25
CA HIS A 405 8.10 -13.87 -6.50
C HIS A 405 7.12 -15.04 -6.51
N VAL A 406 6.98 -15.76 -5.38
CA VAL A 406 5.96 -16.81 -5.22
C VAL A 406 4.54 -16.23 -5.34
N GLY A 407 4.25 -15.12 -4.66
CA GLY A 407 2.94 -14.47 -4.72
C GLY A 407 2.57 -13.98 -6.12
N VAL A 408 3.54 -13.43 -6.85
CA VAL A 408 3.36 -13.01 -8.25
C VAL A 408 3.13 -14.20 -9.17
N ALA A 409 3.88 -15.29 -9.00
CA ALA A 409 3.72 -16.52 -9.77
C ALA A 409 2.33 -17.18 -9.55
N GLN A 410 1.71 -16.96 -8.39
CA GLN A 410 0.36 -17.41 -8.06
C GLN A 410 -0.75 -16.41 -8.47
N GLU A 411 -0.42 -15.31 -9.14
CA GLU A 411 -1.35 -14.22 -9.49
C GLU A 411 -2.03 -13.56 -8.28
N ARG A 412 -1.34 -13.54 -7.14
CA ARG A 412 -1.81 -12.98 -5.86
C ARG A 412 -0.91 -11.87 -5.35
N ALA A 413 -0.71 -10.83 -6.16
CA ALA A 413 0.10 -9.67 -5.74
C ALA A 413 -0.52 -8.87 -4.59
N ASP A 414 -1.82 -9.04 -4.31
CA ASP A 414 -2.48 -8.53 -3.10
C ASP A 414 -1.74 -8.99 -1.83
N ARG A 415 -1.25 -10.23 -1.82
CA ARG A 415 -0.47 -10.79 -0.71
C ARG A 415 0.85 -10.08 -0.48
N THR A 416 1.48 -9.61 -1.56
CA THR A 416 2.75 -8.87 -1.52
C THR A 416 2.57 -7.50 -0.86
N LEU A 417 1.47 -6.78 -1.18
CA LEU A 417 1.18 -5.52 -0.50
C LEU A 417 1.04 -5.73 1.01
N VAL A 418 0.25 -6.70 1.44
CA VAL A 418 0.02 -6.92 2.87
C VAL A 418 1.31 -7.23 3.61
N ARG A 419 2.17 -8.07 3.04
CA ARG A 419 3.50 -8.37 3.63
C ARG A 419 4.40 -7.15 3.70
N SER A 420 4.41 -6.35 2.64
CA SER A 420 5.24 -5.15 2.57
C SER A 420 4.78 -4.09 3.57
N LEU A 421 3.46 -3.94 3.76
CA LEU A 421 2.88 -3.08 4.79
C LEU A 421 3.17 -3.60 6.20
N ALA A 422 3.00 -4.90 6.45
CA ALA A 422 3.32 -5.51 7.73
C ALA A 422 4.79 -5.28 8.11
N GLN A 423 5.73 -5.51 7.17
CA GLN A 423 7.14 -5.19 7.37
C GLN A 423 7.35 -3.72 7.70
N SER A 424 6.72 -2.83 6.95
CA SER A 424 6.94 -1.39 7.07
C SER A 424 6.37 -0.80 8.36
N PHE A 425 5.24 -1.32 8.83
CA PHE A 425 4.67 -0.89 10.11
C PHE A 425 5.41 -1.48 11.30
N VAL A 426 5.81 -2.75 11.23
CA VAL A 426 6.58 -3.38 12.31
C VAL A 426 7.94 -2.72 12.48
N GLN A 427 8.68 -2.42 11.41
CA GLN A 427 9.96 -1.72 11.54
C GLN A 427 9.79 -0.32 12.16
N LEU A 428 8.75 0.43 11.77
CA LEU A 428 8.51 1.79 12.27
C LEU A 428 8.06 1.77 13.73
N ALA A 429 7.14 0.87 14.08
CA ALA A 429 6.66 0.70 15.45
C ALA A 429 7.77 0.22 16.39
N PHE A 430 8.59 -0.74 15.94
CA PHE A 430 9.75 -1.22 16.70
C PHE A 430 10.73 -0.08 16.96
N LEU A 431 11.08 0.69 15.92
CA LEU A 431 12.01 1.82 16.05
C LEU A 431 11.48 2.87 17.02
N ALA A 432 10.21 3.27 16.87
CA ALA A 432 9.57 4.25 17.74
C ALA A 432 9.51 3.77 19.20
N ALA A 433 9.17 2.51 19.44
CA ALA A 433 9.12 1.92 20.77
C ALA A 433 10.51 1.86 21.42
N ALA A 434 11.54 1.44 20.67
CA ALA A 434 12.91 1.40 21.17
C ALA A 434 13.41 2.79 21.57
N PHE A 435 13.13 3.81 20.76
CA PHE A 435 13.47 5.21 21.03
C PHE A 435 12.71 5.76 22.24
N ALA A 436 11.45 5.40 22.42
CA ALA A 436 10.65 5.81 23.58
C ALA A 436 11.19 5.24 24.89
N VAL A 437 11.79 4.05 24.87
CA VAL A 437 12.42 3.41 26.04
C VAL A 437 13.89 3.86 26.22
N GLY A 438 14.43 4.64 25.28
CA GLY A 438 15.74 5.30 25.41
C GLY A 438 16.90 4.63 24.68
N PHE A 439 16.67 3.56 23.92
CA PHE A 439 17.72 2.92 23.11
C PHE A 439 17.99 3.78 21.86
N ARG A 440 19.23 4.25 21.66
CA ARG A 440 19.59 5.19 20.58
C ARG A 440 20.93 4.83 19.95
N ASP A 441 21.00 3.63 19.37
CA ASP A 441 22.19 3.11 18.72
C ASP A 441 21.88 2.55 17.32
N LEU A 442 22.95 2.19 16.60
CA LEU A 442 22.89 1.57 15.28
C LEU A 442 22.18 0.19 15.32
N ALA A 443 22.39 -0.60 16.37
CA ALA A 443 21.84 -1.94 16.48
C ALA A 443 20.31 -1.91 16.49
N VAL A 444 19.70 -0.91 17.13
CA VAL A 444 18.25 -0.67 17.10
C VAL A 444 17.73 -0.48 15.68
N VAL A 445 18.43 0.29 14.83
CA VAL A 445 18.03 0.53 13.43
C VAL A 445 18.04 -0.79 12.66
N VAL A 446 19.11 -1.57 12.77
CA VAL A 446 19.23 -2.86 12.07
C VAL A 446 18.22 -3.87 12.61
N ALA A 447 18.01 -3.91 13.94
CA ALA A 447 17.01 -4.77 14.58
C ALA A 447 15.59 -4.44 14.13
N ALA A 448 15.24 -3.16 13.97
CA ALA A 448 13.94 -2.74 13.48
C ALA A 448 13.69 -3.25 12.05
N VAL A 449 14.70 -3.14 11.17
CA VAL A 449 14.63 -3.68 9.79
C VAL A 449 14.51 -5.21 9.81
N ALA A 450 15.27 -5.90 10.66
CA ALA A 450 15.18 -7.35 10.84
C ALA A 450 13.78 -7.78 11.31
N ALA A 451 13.21 -7.08 12.29
CA ALA A 451 11.87 -7.35 12.82
C ALA A 451 10.79 -7.15 11.75
N GLY A 452 10.91 -6.09 10.94
CA GLY A 452 10.03 -5.89 9.78
C GLY A 452 10.13 -7.03 8.77
N ALA A 453 11.34 -7.43 8.39
CA ALA A 453 11.56 -8.54 7.46
C ALA A 453 11.01 -9.87 8.01
N LEU A 454 11.19 -10.14 9.31
CA LEU A 454 10.62 -11.29 10.00
C LEU A 454 9.09 -11.28 9.91
N ALA A 455 8.44 -10.14 10.18
CA ALA A 455 6.99 -10.00 10.06
C ALA A 455 6.49 -10.33 8.64
N SER A 456 7.18 -9.85 7.60
CA SER A 456 6.86 -10.20 6.21
C SER A 456 6.97 -11.70 5.94
N VAL A 457 8.03 -12.36 6.41
CA VAL A 457 8.22 -13.82 6.26
C VAL A 457 7.11 -14.59 6.98
N LEU A 458 6.82 -14.25 8.25
CA LEU A 458 5.78 -14.92 9.05
C LEU A 458 4.39 -14.77 8.40
N VAL A 459 4.05 -13.57 7.94
CA VAL A 459 2.80 -13.32 7.21
C VAL A 459 2.77 -14.14 5.92
N GLY A 460 3.87 -14.24 5.18
CA GLY A 460 3.95 -15.03 3.95
C GLY A 460 3.79 -16.53 4.15
N LEU A 461 4.46 -17.10 5.16
CA LEU A 461 4.28 -18.50 5.51
C LEU A 461 2.83 -18.79 5.94
N ARG A 462 2.21 -17.88 6.69
CA ARG A 462 0.79 -17.98 7.07
C ARG A 462 -0.15 -17.87 5.86
N GLN A 463 0.15 -16.99 4.91
CA GLN A 463 -0.59 -16.87 3.63
C GLN A 463 -0.54 -18.18 2.83
N LEU A 464 0.64 -18.81 2.73
CA LEU A 464 0.82 -20.11 2.08
C LEU A 464 0.08 -21.24 2.81
N GLY A 465 0.11 -21.23 4.15
CA GLY A 465 -0.64 -22.15 5.01
C GLY A 465 -2.14 -22.11 4.75
N ARG A 466 -2.73 -20.91 4.75
CA ARG A 466 -4.16 -20.70 4.48
C ARG A 466 -4.57 -21.10 3.06
N ALA A 467 -3.65 -20.98 2.10
CA ALA A 467 -3.86 -21.41 0.72
C ALA A 467 -3.62 -22.92 0.51
N LYS A 468 -3.36 -23.70 1.57
CA LYS A 468 -3.04 -25.14 1.52
C LYS A 468 -1.83 -25.49 0.65
N VAL A 469 -0.94 -24.54 0.40
CA VAL A 469 0.29 -24.67 -0.38
C VAL A 469 1.53 -24.42 0.48
N SER A 470 1.49 -24.92 1.72
CA SER A 470 2.63 -24.79 2.65
C SER A 470 3.89 -25.44 2.04
N PRO A 471 5.07 -24.79 2.14
CA PRO A 471 6.30 -25.35 1.62
C PRO A 471 6.57 -26.72 2.23
N ASP A 472 6.97 -27.69 1.39
CA ASP A 472 7.32 -29.02 1.86
C ASP A 472 8.79 -29.09 2.27
N TRP A 473 9.03 -28.94 3.58
CA TRP A 473 10.37 -28.94 4.16
C TRP A 473 11.00 -30.34 4.28
N ARG A 474 10.23 -31.42 4.10
CA ARG A 474 10.65 -32.80 4.41
C ARG A 474 11.89 -33.26 3.63
N HIS A 475 12.15 -32.64 2.49
CA HIS A 475 13.21 -33.06 1.57
C HIS A 475 14.47 -32.19 1.64
N GLY A 476 14.45 -31.12 2.43
CA GLY A 476 15.55 -30.18 2.57
C GLY A 476 15.99 -29.55 1.24
N LEU A 477 17.21 -29.01 1.21
CA LEU A 477 17.81 -28.48 -0.01
C LEU A 477 18.39 -29.63 -0.84
N ARG A 478 17.92 -29.80 -2.08
CA ARG A 478 18.45 -30.80 -3.01
C ARG A 478 19.19 -30.14 -4.17
N PRO A 479 20.42 -30.59 -4.52
CA PRO A 479 21.22 -29.97 -5.58
C PRO A 479 20.56 -29.97 -6.96
N ARG A 480 19.95 -31.09 -7.36
CA ARG A 480 19.32 -31.23 -8.69
C ARG A 480 18.15 -30.25 -8.90
N PRO A 481 17.14 -30.16 -8.00
CA PRO A 481 16.11 -29.12 -8.06
C PRO A 481 16.66 -27.69 -7.98
N ALA A 482 17.65 -27.43 -7.14
CA ALA A 482 18.27 -26.10 -7.05
C ALA A 482 18.92 -25.68 -8.39
N LEU A 483 19.68 -26.58 -9.03
CA LEU A 483 20.29 -26.33 -10.35
C LEU A 483 19.26 -26.05 -11.44
N LYS A 484 18.06 -26.66 -11.38
CA LYS A 484 16.96 -26.36 -12.31
C LYS A 484 16.44 -24.93 -12.17
N LEU A 485 16.51 -24.33 -10.99
CA LEU A 485 16.15 -22.92 -10.76
C LEU A 485 17.20 -21.97 -11.36
N LEU A 486 18.47 -22.34 -11.35
CA LEU A 486 19.56 -21.42 -11.77
C LEU A 486 19.60 -21.23 -13.30
N LYS A 487 19.45 -22.31 -14.06
CA LYS A 487 19.62 -22.29 -15.53
C LYS A 487 18.74 -21.25 -16.25
N PRO A 488 17.42 -21.15 -16.01
CA PRO A 488 16.58 -20.13 -16.65
C PRO A 488 16.72 -18.74 -16.03
N GLY A 489 17.15 -18.64 -14.78
CA GLY A 489 17.18 -17.39 -14.01
C GLY A 489 18.44 -16.55 -14.18
N LEU A 490 19.59 -17.18 -14.42
CA LEU A 490 20.93 -16.55 -14.42
C LEU A 490 21.07 -15.37 -15.40
N PRO A 491 20.66 -15.46 -16.68
CA PRO A 491 20.79 -14.32 -17.61
C PRO A 491 19.99 -13.10 -17.15
N ASN A 492 18.77 -13.30 -16.66
CA ASN A 492 17.94 -12.20 -16.15
C ASN A 492 18.49 -11.65 -14.82
N HIS A 493 19.11 -12.52 -14.02
CA HIS A 493 19.75 -12.12 -12.78
C HIS A 493 20.96 -11.21 -13.01
N ALA A 494 21.81 -11.53 -14.00
CA ALA A 494 22.96 -10.69 -14.35
C ALA A 494 22.55 -9.26 -14.72
N LEU A 495 21.48 -9.10 -15.52
CA LEU A 495 20.92 -7.78 -15.82
C LEU A 495 20.42 -7.06 -14.57
N MET A 496 19.67 -7.74 -13.71
CA MET A 496 19.16 -7.15 -12.47
C MET A 496 20.29 -6.71 -11.53
N LEU A 497 21.34 -7.53 -11.40
CA LEU A 497 22.48 -7.23 -10.56
C LEU A 497 23.25 -6.02 -11.08
N ALA A 498 23.53 -5.98 -12.39
CA ALA A 498 24.21 -4.85 -13.02
C ALA A 498 23.41 -3.53 -12.88
N ASP A 499 22.08 -3.58 -13.00
CA ASP A 499 21.22 -2.40 -12.86
C ASP A 499 21.10 -1.91 -11.40
N ARG A 500 21.08 -2.82 -10.43
CA ARG A 500 20.74 -2.49 -9.02
C ARG A 500 21.91 -2.41 -8.07
N ALA A 501 22.94 -3.24 -8.25
CA ALA A 501 24.09 -3.28 -7.34
C ALA A 501 24.77 -1.91 -7.15
N PRO A 502 24.95 -1.07 -8.19
CA PRO A 502 25.53 0.26 -8.01
C PRO A 502 24.82 1.11 -6.95
N GLY A 503 23.48 1.05 -6.88
CA GLY A 503 22.70 1.81 -5.90
C GLY A 503 22.91 1.37 -4.45
N TYR A 504 23.35 0.13 -4.21
CA TYR A 504 23.69 -0.37 -2.88
C TYR A 504 25.18 -0.28 -2.57
N LEU A 505 26.04 -0.30 -3.59
CA LEU A 505 27.49 -0.15 -3.45
C LEU A 505 27.89 1.30 -3.15
N LEU A 506 27.20 2.31 -3.72
CA LEU A 506 27.54 3.71 -3.49
C LEU A 506 27.49 4.12 -2.01
N PRO A 507 26.45 3.81 -1.21
CA PRO A 507 26.48 4.09 0.23
C PRO A 507 27.65 3.42 0.97
N LEU A 508 28.05 2.21 0.56
CA LEU A 508 29.19 1.49 1.16
C LEU A 508 30.51 2.20 0.83
N ILE A 509 30.69 2.62 -0.42
CA ILE A 509 31.87 3.34 -0.88
C ILE A 509 31.94 4.72 -0.22
N VAL A 510 30.82 5.44 -0.13
CA VAL A 510 30.76 6.74 0.58
C VAL A 510 31.10 6.55 2.06
N ALA A 511 30.61 5.48 2.71
CA ALA A 511 30.93 5.20 4.10
C ALA A 511 32.41 4.93 4.35
N SER A 512 33.08 4.18 3.46
CA SER A 512 34.51 3.89 3.61
C SER A 512 35.42 5.06 3.19
N THR A 513 34.94 6.01 2.40
CA THR A 513 35.77 7.10 1.86
C THR A 513 35.53 8.46 2.50
N LEU A 514 34.27 8.84 2.70
CA LEU A 514 33.84 10.14 3.24
C LEU A 514 33.33 10.05 4.69
N GLY A 515 33.30 8.84 5.23
CA GLY A 515 32.89 8.55 6.59
C GLY A 515 31.37 8.51 6.80
N PRO A 516 30.91 7.99 7.96
CA PRO A 516 29.50 7.70 8.20
C PRO A 516 28.59 8.94 8.15
N SER A 517 29.02 10.10 8.66
CA SER A 517 28.21 11.33 8.63
C SER A 517 27.84 11.77 7.21
N SER A 518 28.77 11.64 6.26
CA SER A 518 28.53 11.93 4.83
C SER A 518 27.59 10.90 4.20
N THR A 519 27.70 9.63 4.62
CA THR A 519 26.78 8.56 4.18
C THR A 519 25.35 8.82 4.59
N ALA A 520 25.11 9.36 5.80
CA ALA A 520 23.77 9.71 6.23
C ALA A 520 23.13 10.75 5.30
N ALA A 521 23.87 11.81 4.96
CA ALA A 521 23.41 12.84 4.03
C ALA A 521 23.16 12.27 2.62
N TRP A 522 24.09 11.47 2.10
CA TRP A 522 23.92 10.76 0.83
C TRP A 522 22.66 9.89 0.85
N TYR A 523 22.48 9.08 1.88
CA TYR A 523 21.41 8.10 1.96
C TYR A 523 20.02 8.75 2.03
N MET A 524 19.87 9.87 2.77
CA MET A 524 18.60 10.60 2.84
C MET A 524 18.18 11.11 1.46
N VAL A 525 19.11 11.74 0.73
CA VAL A 525 18.85 12.19 -0.65
C VAL A 525 18.60 11.00 -1.58
N TRP A 526 19.44 9.97 -1.48
CA TRP A 526 19.37 8.79 -2.33
C TRP A 526 18.04 8.05 -2.18
N MET A 527 17.51 7.94 -0.96
CA MET A 527 16.21 7.33 -0.69
C MET A 527 15.08 8.13 -1.34
N MET A 528 15.12 9.46 -1.26
CA MET A 528 14.14 10.34 -1.91
C MET A 528 14.20 10.20 -3.44
N ALA A 529 15.40 10.18 -4.03
CA ALA A 529 15.58 9.99 -5.47
C ALA A 529 15.19 8.58 -5.94
N SER A 530 15.52 7.56 -5.15
CA SER A 530 15.15 6.15 -5.41
C SER A 530 13.63 5.97 -5.46
N ALA A 531 12.88 6.77 -4.69
CA ALA A 531 11.42 6.74 -4.75
C ALA A 531 10.89 7.11 -6.15
N VAL A 532 11.54 8.05 -6.83
CA VAL A 532 11.17 8.46 -8.19
C VAL A 532 11.67 7.42 -9.22
N PHE A 533 12.81 6.76 -8.98
CA PHE A 533 13.40 5.74 -9.88
C PHE A 533 12.49 4.51 -10.12
N PHE A 534 11.55 4.24 -9.22
CA PHE A 534 10.58 3.16 -9.39
C PHE A 534 9.63 3.37 -10.58
N VAL A 535 9.34 4.61 -10.96
CA VAL A 535 8.46 4.92 -12.09
C VAL A 535 9.05 4.38 -13.41
N PRO A 536 10.31 4.72 -13.78
CA PRO A 536 11.02 4.11 -14.90
C PRO A 536 11.03 2.57 -14.89
N GLN A 537 11.39 1.96 -13.74
CA GLN A 537 11.47 0.50 -13.62
C GLN A 537 10.11 -0.16 -13.88
N SER A 538 9.05 0.39 -13.31
CA SER A 538 7.69 -0.13 -13.50
C SER A 538 7.28 -0.10 -14.97
N ALA A 539 7.59 1.00 -15.68
CA ALA A 539 7.30 1.11 -17.11
C ALA A 539 8.02 0.02 -17.92
N GLY A 540 9.28 -0.28 -17.61
CA GLY A 540 10.05 -1.36 -18.25
C GLY A 540 9.43 -2.75 -18.05
N PHE A 541 9.00 -3.09 -16.83
CA PHE A 541 8.33 -4.36 -16.54
C PHE A 541 6.94 -4.46 -17.21
N THR A 542 6.14 -3.40 -17.14
CA THR A 542 4.84 -3.36 -17.81
C THR A 542 5.00 -3.53 -19.31
N LEU A 543 5.97 -2.86 -19.93
CA LEU A 543 6.26 -3.00 -21.35
C LEU A 543 6.63 -4.43 -21.72
N GLN A 544 7.49 -5.08 -20.93
CA GLN A 544 7.87 -6.49 -21.15
C GLN A 544 6.64 -7.40 -21.17
N THR A 545 5.76 -7.27 -20.18
CA THR A 545 4.54 -8.10 -20.08
C THR A 545 3.57 -7.84 -21.24
N ALA A 546 3.41 -6.58 -21.65
CA ALA A 546 2.53 -6.20 -22.74
C ALA A 546 3.03 -6.69 -24.11
N LEU A 547 4.35 -6.74 -24.31
CA LEU A 547 4.98 -7.26 -25.53
C LEU A 547 5.04 -8.79 -25.57
N ALA A 548 5.12 -9.46 -24.41
CA ALA A 548 5.07 -10.91 -24.32
C ALA A 548 3.65 -11.48 -24.54
N GLY A 549 2.60 -10.68 -24.29
CA GLY A 549 1.21 -11.05 -24.52
C GLY A 549 0.73 -10.76 -25.95
N THR A 550 -0.50 -11.21 -26.27
CA THR A 550 -1.16 -11.03 -27.58
C THR A 550 -1.64 -9.59 -27.87
N ARG A 551 -1.35 -8.63 -26.99
CA ARG A 551 -1.84 -7.23 -27.04
C ARG A 551 -0.80 -6.21 -27.54
N ALA A 552 0.22 -6.65 -28.27
CA ALA A 552 1.22 -5.73 -28.81
C ALA A 552 0.61 -4.82 -29.90
N ARG A 553 0.30 -3.56 -29.54
CA ARG A 553 -0.17 -2.53 -30.49
C ARG A 553 0.99 -1.69 -31.05
N PRO A 554 0.88 -1.13 -32.27
CA PRO A 554 1.84 -0.16 -32.78
C PRO A 554 1.97 1.03 -31.81
N GLY A 555 3.19 1.55 -31.62
CA GLY A 555 3.43 2.70 -30.73
C GLY A 555 3.41 2.42 -29.23
N LEU A 556 3.33 1.14 -28.80
CA LEU A 556 3.38 0.79 -27.38
C LEU A 556 4.67 1.26 -26.67
N VAL A 557 5.82 1.09 -27.34
CA VAL A 557 7.14 1.51 -26.82
C VAL A 557 7.21 3.03 -26.63
N SER A 558 6.77 3.80 -27.62
CA SER A 558 6.77 5.27 -27.55
C SER A 558 5.77 5.78 -26.51
N SER A 559 4.61 5.13 -26.37
CA SER A 559 3.62 5.46 -25.35
C SER A 559 4.14 5.18 -23.94
N ALA A 560 4.77 4.02 -23.73
CA ALA A 560 5.39 3.67 -22.45
C ALA A 560 6.52 4.64 -22.07
N LEU A 561 7.36 5.03 -23.04
CA LEU A 561 8.42 6.01 -22.82
C LEU A 561 7.86 7.40 -22.47
N ARG A 562 6.87 7.89 -23.22
CA ARG A 562 6.23 9.19 -22.94
C ARG A 562 5.58 9.24 -21.57
N ALA A 563 4.81 8.21 -21.21
CA ALA A 563 4.16 8.13 -19.90
C ALA A 563 5.21 8.08 -18.77
N SER A 564 6.26 7.27 -18.93
CA SER A 564 7.36 7.17 -17.97
C SER A 564 8.07 8.50 -17.79
N LEU A 565 8.40 9.21 -18.87
CA LEU A 565 9.06 10.53 -18.83
C LEU A 565 8.18 11.58 -18.14
N LEU A 566 6.90 11.67 -18.49
CA LEU A 566 5.97 12.65 -17.89
C LEU A 566 5.81 12.44 -16.38
N LEU A 567 5.59 11.18 -15.96
CA LEU A 567 5.43 10.86 -14.54
C LEU A 567 6.73 11.07 -13.76
N THR A 568 7.88 10.69 -14.33
CA THR A 568 9.19 10.88 -13.70
C THR A 568 9.55 12.37 -13.60
N LEU A 569 9.22 13.17 -14.63
CA LEU A 569 9.41 14.62 -14.61
C LEU A 569 8.54 15.28 -13.55
N ALA A 570 7.24 14.94 -13.48
CA ALA A 570 6.33 15.48 -12.48
C ALA A 570 6.81 15.14 -11.05
N ALA A 571 7.14 13.87 -10.79
CA ALA A 571 7.63 13.43 -9.50
C ALA A 571 9.01 14.03 -9.15
N GLY A 572 9.91 14.15 -10.14
CA GLY A 572 11.22 14.75 -10.00
C GLY A 572 11.17 16.25 -9.69
N LEU A 573 10.30 17.01 -10.37
CA LEU A 573 10.10 18.44 -10.10
C LEU A 573 9.51 18.66 -8.71
N LEU A 574 8.52 17.85 -8.32
CA LEU A 574 7.97 17.87 -6.96
C LEU A 574 9.08 17.61 -5.93
N LEU A 575 9.96 16.65 -6.21
CA LEU A 575 11.09 16.33 -5.33
C LEU A 575 12.12 17.47 -5.24
N ILE A 576 12.43 18.16 -6.34
CA ILE A 576 13.33 19.34 -6.33
C ILE A 576 12.72 20.46 -5.48
N LEU A 577 11.42 20.70 -5.60
CA LEU A 577 10.71 21.75 -4.85
C LEU A 577 10.57 21.40 -3.36
N ALA A 578 10.23 20.15 -3.03
CA ALA A 578 10.05 19.70 -1.66
C ALA A 578 11.37 19.38 -0.95
N GLY A 579 12.43 19.06 -1.69
CA GLY A 579 13.73 18.59 -1.18
C GLY A 579 14.35 19.47 -0.10
N PRO A 580 14.51 20.79 -0.32
CA PRO A 580 15.08 21.69 0.68
C PRO A 580 14.28 21.73 1.99
N PHE A 581 12.94 21.70 1.90
CA PHE A 581 12.06 21.67 3.07
C PHE A 581 12.16 20.34 3.83
N LEU A 582 12.09 19.22 3.11
CA LEU A 582 12.18 17.88 3.70
C LEU A 582 13.52 17.65 4.37
N LEU A 583 14.63 18.00 3.72
CA LEU A 583 15.96 17.84 4.31
C LEU A 583 16.22 18.83 5.45
N GLY A 584 15.71 20.06 5.34
CA GLY A 584 15.75 21.04 6.43
C GLY A 584 14.99 20.57 7.67
N PHE A 585 13.86 19.89 7.49
CA PHE A 585 13.08 19.30 8.58
C PHE A 585 13.84 18.19 9.32
N LEU A 586 14.70 17.42 8.63
CA LEU A 586 15.51 16.37 9.26
C LEU A 586 16.65 16.92 10.11
N GLY A 587 17.05 18.18 9.90
CA GLY A 587 18.09 18.86 10.67
C GLY A 587 19.07 19.67 9.81
N PRO A 588 19.77 20.64 10.40
CA PRO A 588 20.69 21.53 9.67
C PRO A 588 21.82 20.78 8.96
N GLN A 589 22.27 19.66 9.52
CA GLN A 589 23.30 18.80 8.94
C GLN A 589 22.89 18.13 7.62
N TYR A 590 21.59 18.01 7.33
CA TYR A 590 21.08 17.41 6.09
C TYR A 590 20.63 18.45 5.08
N ALA A 591 20.34 19.68 5.53
CA ALA A 591 19.80 20.74 4.71
C ALA A 591 20.65 20.94 3.45
N SER A 592 21.96 21.11 3.57
CA SER A 592 22.87 21.38 2.43
C SER A 592 22.92 20.24 1.39
N ALA A 593 22.52 19.02 1.74
CA ALA A 593 22.51 17.89 0.82
C ALA A 593 21.46 18.03 -0.30
N TRP A 594 20.53 19.00 -0.19
CA TRP A 594 19.55 19.27 -1.25
C TRP A 594 20.20 19.56 -2.61
N VAL A 595 21.43 20.10 -2.63
CA VAL A 595 22.23 20.41 -3.83
C VAL A 595 22.47 19.19 -4.71
N LEU A 596 22.38 17.98 -4.16
CA LEU A 596 22.52 16.73 -4.91
C LEU A 596 21.28 16.42 -5.78
N LEU A 597 20.08 16.90 -5.40
CA LEU A 597 18.82 16.60 -6.10
C LEU A 597 18.77 17.15 -7.54
N PRO A 598 19.17 18.41 -7.82
CA PRO A 598 19.24 18.94 -9.19
C PRO A 598 20.17 18.15 -10.12
N VAL A 599 21.15 17.40 -9.59
CA VAL A 599 22.03 16.53 -10.38
C VAL A 599 21.41 15.15 -10.58
N LEU A 600 20.84 14.56 -9.52
CA LEU A 600 20.27 13.22 -9.57
C LEU A 600 18.97 13.16 -10.36
N VAL A 601 18.07 14.13 -10.23
CA VAL A 601 16.73 14.10 -10.86
C VAL A 601 16.80 14.04 -12.39
N PRO A 602 17.62 14.85 -13.10
CA PRO A 602 17.83 14.68 -14.54
C PRO A 602 18.32 13.27 -14.92
N ALA A 603 19.18 12.66 -14.10
CA ALA A 603 19.63 11.28 -14.34
C ALA A 603 18.49 10.26 -14.26
N LEU A 604 17.45 10.53 -13.46
CA LEU A 604 16.25 9.68 -13.40
C LEU A 604 15.46 9.73 -14.72
N LEU A 605 15.39 10.88 -15.39
CA LEU A 605 14.74 10.99 -16.71
C LEU A 605 15.48 10.16 -17.77
N LEU A 606 16.81 10.14 -17.72
CA LEU A 606 17.64 9.31 -18.60
C LEU A 606 17.37 7.81 -18.36
N SER A 607 17.10 7.43 -17.11
CA SER A 607 16.75 6.05 -16.77
C SER A 607 15.42 5.59 -17.36
N CYS A 608 14.48 6.49 -17.72
CA CYS A 608 13.27 6.12 -18.46
C CYS A 608 13.62 5.40 -19.77
N VAL A 609 14.65 5.90 -20.47
CA VAL A 609 15.09 5.34 -21.75
C VAL A 609 15.72 3.97 -21.55
N THR A 610 16.62 3.82 -20.56
CA THR A 610 17.31 2.57 -20.29
C THR A 610 16.35 1.49 -19.81
N GLN A 611 15.40 1.81 -18.92
CA GLN A 611 14.43 0.84 -18.40
C GLN A 611 13.44 0.38 -19.46
N VAL A 612 12.99 1.27 -20.36
CA VAL A 612 12.18 0.90 -21.53
C VAL A 612 12.96 0.00 -22.49
N TYR A 613 14.24 0.32 -22.74
CA TYR A 613 15.12 -0.51 -23.56
C TYR A 613 15.33 -1.91 -22.95
N TYR A 614 15.59 -2.01 -21.65
CA TYR A 614 15.71 -3.29 -20.95
C TYR A 614 14.41 -4.11 -21.04
N GLY A 615 13.25 -3.48 -20.87
CA GLY A 615 11.95 -4.12 -21.06
C GLY A 615 11.78 -4.70 -22.47
N LEU A 616 12.18 -3.97 -23.50
CA LEU A 616 12.16 -4.43 -24.88
C LEU A 616 13.12 -5.60 -25.13
N CYS A 617 14.36 -5.51 -24.63
CA CYS A 617 15.35 -6.59 -24.75
C CYS A 617 14.87 -7.88 -24.10
N ARG A 618 14.26 -7.80 -22.91
CA ARG A 618 13.66 -8.97 -22.24
C ARG A 618 12.54 -9.58 -23.08
N ALA A 619 11.66 -8.75 -23.66
CA ALA A 619 10.56 -9.22 -24.49
C ALA A 619 11.01 -9.87 -25.81
N GLN A 620 12.15 -9.44 -26.37
CA GLN A 620 12.68 -9.95 -27.64
C GLN A 620 13.76 -11.04 -27.48
N GLY A 621 14.05 -11.48 -26.25
CA GLY A 621 15.11 -12.46 -25.98
C GLY A 621 16.54 -11.93 -26.19
N ARG A 622 16.73 -10.61 -26.30
CA ARG A 622 18.04 -9.96 -26.53
C ARG A 622 18.71 -9.53 -25.22
N LEU A 623 18.67 -10.41 -24.21
CA LEU A 623 19.12 -10.10 -22.85
C LEU A 623 20.59 -9.68 -22.79
N LEU A 624 21.46 -10.29 -23.60
CA LEU A 624 22.89 -9.99 -23.60
C LEU A 624 23.19 -8.52 -23.87
N GLU A 625 22.43 -7.87 -24.77
CA GLU A 625 22.64 -6.44 -25.06
C GLU A 625 22.33 -5.57 -23.85
N ALA A 626 21.21 -5.86 -23.17
CA ALA A 626 20.84 -5.15 -21.95
C ALA A 626 21.88 -5.36 -20.84
N ILE A 627 22.37 -6.60 -20.67
CA ILE A 627 23.40 -6.95 -19.67
C ILE A 627 24.67 -6.16 -19.92
N VAL A 628 25.15 -6.09 -21.17
CA VAL A 628 26.37 -5.34 -21.51
C VAL A 628 26.20 -3.85 -21.19
N VAL A 629 25.09 -3.24 -21.60
CA VAL A 629 24.83 -1.81 -21.32
C VAL A 629 24.75 -1.54 -19.81
N ALA A 630 24.02 -2.36 -19.06
CA ALA A 630 23.91 -2.20 -17.60
C ALA A 630 25.26 -2.40 -16.90
N THR A 631 26.06 -3.38 -17.35
CA THR A 631 27.37 -3.67 -16.75
C THR A 631 28.37 -2.55 -17.00
N LEU A 632 28.40 -1.99 -18.22
CA LEU A 632 29.26 -0.84 -18.54
C LEU A 632 28.89 0.38 -17.69
N ALA A 633 27.59 0.65 -17.51
CA ALA A 633 27.13 1.73 -16.64
C ALA A 633 27.51 1.48 -15.17
N ALA A 634 27.35 0.25 -14.69
CA ALA A 634 27.74 -0.14 -13.33
C ALA A 634 29.25 0.06 -13.09
N ILE A 635 30.11 -0.37 -14.02
CA ILE A 635 31.56 -0.18 -13.93
C ILE A 635 31.90 1.31 -13.94
N LEU A 636 31.28 2.08 -14.83
CA LEU A 636 31.51 3.52 -14.96
C LEU A 636 31.16 4.29 -13.68
N VAL A 637 30.14 3.86 -12.94
CA VAL A 637 29.82 4.43 -11.62
C VAL A 637 30.75 3.89 -10.54
N VAL A 638 30.85 2.58 -10.39
CA VAL A 638 31.41 1.96 -9.18
C VAL A 638 32.93 2.04 -9.15
N ALA A 639 33.62 1.81 -10.27
CA ALA A 639 35.08 1.73 -10.29
C ALA A 639 35.77 3.04 -9.89
N PRO A 640 35.37 4.23 -10.41
CA PRO A 640 35.98 5.49 -10.00
C PRO A 640 35.33 6.12 -8.75
N ALA A 641 34.25 5.53 -8.19
CA ALA A 641 33.47 6.16 -7.12
C ALA A 641 34.31 6.53 -5.90
N ALA A 642 35.24 5.68 -5.46
CA ALA A 642 36.06 5.95 -4.28
C ALA A 642 36.99 7.16 -4.49
N ALA A 643 37.66 7.22 -5.63
CA ALA A 643 38.56 8.33 -5.98
C ALA A 643 37.78 9.64 -6.18
N VAL A 644 36.63 9.59 -6.87
CA VAL A 644 35.77 10.75 -7.09
C VAL A 644 35.17 11.26 -5.79
N ALA A 645 34.76 10.36 -4.88
CA ALA A 645 34.25 10.73 -3.58
C ALA A 645 35.31 11.52 -2.78
N GLN A 646 36.56 11.04 -2.73
CA GLN A 646 37.65 11.72 -2.03
C GLN A 646 37.99 13.10 -2.63
N GLN A 647 37.96 13.24 -3.96
CA GLN A 647 38.33 14.48 -4.64
C GLN A 647 37.23 15.55 -4.63
N SER A 648 35.98 15.12 -4.84
CA SER A 648 34.86 16.01 -5.18
C SER A 648 33.64 15.85 -4.25
N GLY A 649 33.78 15.06 -3.19
CA GLY A 649 32.73 14.82 -2.20
C GLY A 649 31.47 14.17 -2.78
N LEU A 650 30.34 14.38 -2.10
CA LEU A 650 29.04 13.81 -2.49
C LEU A 650 28.55 14.31 -3.85
N THR A 651 28.81 15.58 -4.19
CA THR A 651 28.45 16.15 -5.49
C THR A 651 29.17 15.43 -6.62
N GLY A 652 30.45 15.09 -6.46
CA GLY A 652 31.20 14.27 -7.40
C GLY A 652 30.55 12.91 -7.64
N VAL A 653 30.12 12.23 -6.57
CA VAL A 653 29.42 10.94 -6.67
C VAL A 653 28.08 11.07 -7.40
N SER A 654 27.31 12.14 -7.15
CA SER A 654 26.06 12.41 -7.89
C SER A 654 26.29 12.68 -9.38
N VAL A 655 27.32 13.44 -9.72
CA VAL A 655 27.69 13.71 -11.13
C VAL A 655 28.12 12.42 -11.81
N LEU A 656 28.92 11.60 -11.13
CA LEU A 656 29.37 10.31 -11.64
C LEU A 656 28.19 9.38 -11.96
N TRP A 657 27.19 9.32 -11.07
CA TRP A 657 25.95 8.61 -11.34
C TRP A 657 25.24 9.14 -12.60
N ALA A 658 25.09 10.46 -12.71
CA ALA A 658 24.44 11.09 -13.85
C ALA A 658 25.15 10.81 -15.18
N VAL A 659 26.48 10.87 -15.19
CA VAL A 659 27.31 10.56 -16.37
C VAL A 659 27.10 9.11 -16.82
N ALA A 660 27.07 8.16 -15.89
CA ALA A 660 26.83 6.77 -16.25
C ALA A 660 25.42 6.51 -16.78
N GLN A 661 24.40 7.15 -16.19
CA GLN A 661 23.03 7.08 -16.71
C GLN A 661 22.92 7.70 -18.11
N ALA A 662 23.63 8.81 -18.37
CA ALA A 662 23.68 9.42 -19.69
C ALA A 662 24.35 8.51 -20.72
N ALA A 663 25.49 7.92 -20.39
CA ALA A 663 26.17 6.97 -21.27
C ALA A 663 25.27 5.77 -21.62
N ALA A 664 24.62 5.17 -20.61
CA ALA A 664 23.68 4.08 -20.83
C ALA A 664 22.47 4.49 -21.67
N ALA A 665 21.88 5.67 -21.39
CA ALA A 665 20.72 6.19 -22.11
C ALA A 665 21.04 6.49 -23.58
N LEU A 666 22.24 7.01 -23.89
CA LEU A 666 22.68 7.23 -25.27
C LEU A 666 22.76 5.93 -26.06
N ILE A 667 23.37 4.88 -25.48
CA ILE A 667 23.45 3.57 -26.11
C ILE A 667 22.04 2.99 -26.28
N ALA A 668 21.23 3.03 -25.22
CA ALA A 668 19.86 2.52 -25.22
C ALA A 668 18.97 3.24 -26.24
N ALA A 669 19.02 4.57 -26.33
CA ALA A 669 18.25 5.37 -27.29
C ALA A 669 18.58 4.98 -28.73
N ARG A 670 19.87 4.90 -29.07
CA ARG A 670 20.32 4.48 -30.42
C ARG A 670 19.81 3.08 -30.75
N ARG A 671 19.92 2.14 -29.82
CA ARG A 671 19.43 0.76 -30.02
C ARG A 671 17.92 0.69 -30.13
N LEU A 672 17.18 1.49 -29.34
CA LEU A 672 15.72 1.54 -29.37
C LEU A 672 15.21 1.99 -30.75
N VAL A 673 15.84 3.00 -31.36
CA VAL A 673 15.50 3.47 -32.72
C VAL A 673 15.74 2.38 -33.76
N LEU A 674 16.89 1.70 -33.71
CA LEU A 674 17.21 0.62 -34.65
C LEU A 674 16.23 -0.55 -34.54
N LEU A 675 15.90 -0.94 -33.31
CA LEU A 675 15.01 -2.06 -33.02
C LEU A 675 13.55 -1.81 -33.42
N THR A 676 13.08 -0.58 -33.24
CA THR A 676 11.72 -0.21 -33.60
C THR A 676 11.55 -0.03 -35.10
N ARG A 677 12.58 0.50 -35.81
CA ARG A 677 12.59 0.60 -37.28
C ARG A 677 12.68 -0.75 -37.99
N ALA A 678 13.56 -1.65 -37.53
CA ALA A 678 13.71 -2.98 -38.14
C ALA A 678 12.41 -3.81 -38.08
N LYS A 679 11.63 -3.68 -36.99
CA LYS A 679 10.32 -4.33 -36.87
C LYS A 679 9.30 -3.72 -37.83
N HIS A 680 9.33 -2.41 -38.03
CA HIS A 680 8.44 -1.72 -38.97
C HIS A 680 8.69 -2.18 -40.42
N ALA A 681 9.97 -2.23 -40.84
CA ALA A 681 10.37 -2.72 -42.16
C ALA A 681 10.01 -4.19 -42.41
N ALA A 682 10.13 -5.05 -41.38
CA ALA A 682 9.71 -6.45 -41.46
C ALA A 682 8.18 -6.63 -41.58
N THR A 683 7.39 -5.70 -41.02
CA THR A 683 5.92 -5.72 -41.14
C THR A 683 5.38 -5.08 -42.42
N THR A 684 6.14 -4.18 -43.06
CA THR A 684 5.73 -3.49 -44.30
C THR A 684 6.26 -4.14 -45.58
N GLY A 685 7.07 -5.20 -45.49
CA GLY A 685 7.52 -5.96 -46.67
C GLY A 685 8.58 -5.28 -47.54
N GLU A 686 9.17 -4.17 -47.07
CA GLU A 686 10.26 -3.51 -47.80
C GLU A 686 11.59 -4.25 -47.57
N ARG A 687 11.92 -5.20 -48.45
CA ARG A 687 13.32 -5.63 -48.61
C ARG A 687 14.13 -4.48 -49.22
N PRO A 688 15.38 -4.24 -48.78
CA PRO A 688 16.25 -3.27 -49.45
C PRO A 688 16.53 -3.76 -50.87
N SER A 689 16.33 -2.86 -51.84
CA SER A 689 16.63 -3.07 -53.26
C SER A 689 18.08 -3.54 -53.43
N ALA A 690 18.24 -4.81 -53.83
CA ALA A 690 19.52 -5.32 -54.30
C ALA A 690 19.81 -4.67 -55.66
N ALA A 691 20.95 -3.99 -55.73
CA ALA A 691 21.47 -3.36 -56.93
C ALA A 691 21.43 -4.33 -58.13
N ARG A 692 20.73 -3.93 -59.20
CA ARG A 692 20.85 -4.58 -60.51
C ARG A 692 22.21 -4.22 -61.09
N HIS A 693 23.13 -5.17 -61.10
CA HIS A 693 24.20 -5.20 -62.09
C HIS A 693 23.56 -5.36 -63.48
N GLN A 694 23.81 -4.41 -64.37
CA GLN A 694 23.68 -4.58 -65.82
C GLN A 694 24.90 -5.36 -66.33
N PRO A 695 24.73 -6.43 -67.11
CA PRO A 695 25.76 -6.89 -68.04
C PRO A 695 25.53 -6.24 -69.41
N THR A 696 26.62 -5.76 -70.00
CA THR A 696 26.76 -5.60 -71.46
C THR A 696 26.71 -6.94 -72.16
#